data_AF-A0A934BVF1-F1
#
_entry.id   AF-A0A934BVF1-F1
#
_cell.length_a   1.000
_cell.length_b   1.000
_cell.length_c   1.000
_cell.angle_alpha   90.00
_cell.angle_beta   90.00
_cell.angle_gamma   90.00
#
_symmetry.space_group_name_H-M   'P 1'
#
loop_
_entity.id
_entity.type
_entity.pdbx_description
1 polymer ?
#
loop_
_entity_poly.entity_id
_entity_poly.type
_entity_poly.pdbx_seq_one_letter_code
_entity_poly.pdbx_strand_id
1 'polypeptide(L)'
;MKNSFLLLNLVSWVALATAADPVVLENRALRVEIAPDNGRISVREKTSGRLWEQPAPEASAARREAVYRVLKQSKTSIETERTFDPSKDLRVTLRLRFTLPSANAPELRVEANADDPKKPCGYPRFIEPFVLDAPHGVLVVADYSNGHLYPLDLQPFPRGSFGGDRLDMPWVGLCDLDSGAGYLLLLETSDDCDVRMQKVAGKGGRALVAPQVIWRPQKEAFGYTRSVLYHFATKGGHVALCKRYRTYAKEQGLIVPFTEKLKKNPNLKQLFGAPDVWGDATLAFAREAKAAGVEKMLIHGKPATPADMRAINDLGYLTSEYDNYTDILQAKDGKLDSSHANLPDDAVLKNDQQRMTAWLTWDKKTQYMKRCPMLWADAAKRTAEKVLAEWPFIGRFIDVTTAEGMYECYDPKHPMTRTQKRECGPALHRVFRDRKLVMGGEHGIWWCVPWVDYIEGMQSGGYASWPAGHLIHPKTKDQEFEGAWGKLKTKWETYAKWGIGHESRVPLWELVFHDCIVSTWYWGDASDWLLDAAPEITPKKDAFNILYGTIPLLWANKEGAWHKDRAVFLRTYRNTCKLHETLATAELLSHEFVTSDRAVQRTQFSDSTVCLVNFGEKPYRATVAGKACELPQNGWVVTGPKVQQSLVLEDGKPVTSIRAPGYAFSDRGGVPVTLVAESEGWLRVTVGASAACVRLRPADADRASKATTGVLYRCDEQGQPLDVVEFRAGAVGEIEFGPVAAPASFLLLRGKGMQQPDLRVSDMQIEPAAPKQGDKLRVSATISNYGGVPVSGAAVDFCVDGRAMSRATVSLKSRAGTQVVAELDTAAADGVRILSVVADPAGKVKELSKQNNHAEQTVQVAADWSRWQHRKVLRVSAAGVAREDEPVVVPFALPAGADTNSVRVAEAGPDGKPAKVVPAQLDGDKLCFIVPGSLSADASRKFVVLWRDKSATPVSLPPGGSFWRAGQQAVVAPGYEARFENGALTFLAARKDGVTGKSFLKNLILSSRETGWNSEEGKVEKFDVEHIGPVRTVVRVRKALKDGVVYEKRYTFFPQRFDVEISVNKPAGYLYSRAHYLERGTYADNRGNTAIVDGHGDAENVYGRNAKPKWYAVFAPDWAHSCVALTSAESVAYWDAGGSWGSIGFHTNARQSSGIRMSYVIRPGAKDAGFAAEDSRRLTAPVTVAWD
;
A
#
# COMPACT_ATOMS: atom_id res chain seq x y z
N MET A 1 74.38 -69.79 42.17
CA MET A 1 75.48 -69.40 41.27
C MET A 1 75.37 -67.92 40.96
N LYS A 2 76.53 -67.27 40.79
CA LYS A 2 76.78 -65.83 40.65
C LYS A 2 75.98 -65.13 39.54
N ASN A 3 75.55 -63.89 39.80
CA ASN A 3 75.77 -62.66 39.02
C ASN A 3 74.94 -61.52 39.67
N SER A 4 75.49 -60.56 40.41
CA SER A 4 76.42 -59.47 40.06
C SER A 4 75.75 -58.25 39.43
N PHE A 5 75.70 -57.16 40.22
CA PHE A 5 75.69 -55.72 39.86
C PHE A 5 74.44 -55.18 39.13
N LEU A 6 73.79 -54.06 39.50
CA LEU A 6 74.31 -52.76 39.95
C LEU A 6 73.14 -52.01 40.66
N LEU A 7 73.37 -51.46 41.86
CA LEU A 7 72.42 -50.59 42.57
C LEU A 7 73.25 -49.44 43.17
N LEU A 8 73.18 -48.26 42.58
CA LEU A 8 73.80 -47.04 43.10
C LEU A 8 73.05 -45.78 42.61
N ASN A 9 72.48 -45.09 43.60
CA ASN A 9 72.13 -43.66 43.69
C ASN A 9 71.95 -42.83 42.41
N LEU A 10 70.70 -42.38 42.19
CA LEU A 10 70.41 -41.10 41.53
C LEU A 10 69.24 -40.43 42.25
N VAL A 11 69.58 -39.59 43.23
CA VAL A 11 68.71 -38.49 43.68
C VAL A 11 68.60 -37.53 42.49
N SER A 12 67.50 -37.64 41.74
CA SER A 12 67.14 -36.64 40.74
C SER A 12 66.23 -35.61 41.40
N TRP A 13 66.73 -34.38 41.50
CA TRP A 13 65.96 -33.21 41.82
C TRP A 13 64.76 -33.10 40.86
N VAL A 14 63.54 -33.36 41.35
CA VAL A 14 62.34 -32.84 40.70
C VAL A 14 62.28 -31.36 41.06
N ALA A 15 62.80 -30.52 40.17
CA ALA A 15 62.50 -29.09 40.21
C ALA A 15 60.98 -28.95 39.96
N LEU A 16 60.21 -28.79 41.04
CA LEU A 16 58.88 -28.19 40.98
C LEU A 16 59.08 -26.80 40.36
N ALA A 17 58.75 -26.63 39.09
CA ALA A 17 58.61 -25.31 38.50
C ALA A 17 57.54 -24.57 39.31
N THR A 18 57.95 -23.63 40.15
CA THR A 18 57.06 -22.72 40.85
C THR A 18 56.34 -21.90 39.79
N ALA A 19 55.01 -22.05 39.69
CA ALA A 19 54.20 -21.21 38.81
C ALA A 19 54.44 -19.74 39.15
N ALA A 20 54.73 -18.91 38.14
CA ALA A 20 54.88 -17.48 38.31
C ALA A 20 53.57 -16.87 38.84
N ASP A 21 53.70 -15.95 39.81
CA ASP A 21 52.56 -15.26 40.38
C ASP A 21 51.77 -14.51 39.29
N PRO A 22 50.42 -14.53 39.33
CA PRO A 22 49.61 -13.80 38.36
C PRO A 22 49.82 -12.29 38.49
N VAL A 23 49.85 -11.62 37.35
CA VAL A 23 49.97 -10.16 37.27
C VAL A 23 48.59 -9.56 37.45
N VAL A 24 48.45 -8.62 38.38
CA VAL A 24 47.15 -8.06 38.78
C VAL A 24 46.96 -6.63 38.28
N LEU A 25 45.80 -6.37 37.68
CA LEU A 25 45.31 -5.04 37.34
C LEU A 25 43.95 -4.80 38.00
N GLU A 26 43.80 -3.71 38.75
CA GLU A 26 42.66 -3.55 39.66
C GLU A 26 42.17 -2.09 39.74
N ASN A 27 40.85 -1.89 39.66
CA ASN A 27 40.17 -0.61 39.94
C ASN A 27 39.08 -0.84 41.00
N ARG A 28 38.12 0.09 41.19
CA ARG A 28 37.07 -0.12 42.21
C ARG A 28 36.05 -1.20 41.85
N ALA A 29 35.88 -1.52 40.57
CA ALA A 29 34.86 -2.44 40.07
C ALA A 29 35.39 -3.82 39.67
N LEU A 30 36.61 -3.90 39.12
CA LEU A 30 37.24 -5.12 38.65
C LEU A 30 38.57 -5.39 39.34
N ARG A 31 38.88 -6.68 39.46
CA ARG A 31 40.23 -7.20 39.64
C ARG A 31 40.51 -8.21 38.51
N VAL A 32 41.51 -7.93 37.70
CA VAL A 32 41.94 -8.72 36.55
C VAL A 32 43.25 -9.39 36.89
N GLU A 33 43.33 -10.71 36.73
CA GLU A 33 44.53 -11.50 37.01
C GLU A 33 44.97 -12.22 35.74
N ILE A 34 46.22 -12.01 35.33
CA ILE A 34 46.82 -12.59 34.12
C ILE A 34 47.92 -13.55 34.56
N ALA A 35 47.73 -14.85 34.37
CA ALA A 35 48.74 -15.86 34.66
C ALA A 35 49.77 -15.94 33.52
N PRO A 36 51.04 -15.56 33.74
CA PRO A 36 52.04 -15.48 32.68
C PRO A 36 52.35 -16.85 32.04
N ASP A 37 52.38 -17.92 32.83
CA ASP A 37 52.88 -19.23 32.39
C ASP A 37 51.89 -20.01 31.54
N ASN A 38 50.60 -19.98 31.91
CA ASN A 38 49.56 -20.75 31.24
C ASN A 38 48.62 -19.89 30.39
N GLY A 39 48.79 -18.56 30.42
CA GLY A 39 48.02 -17.62 29.62
C GLY A 39 46.58 -17.38 30.08
N ARG A 40 46.17 -17.91 31.24
CA ARG A 40 44.80 -17.78 31.74
C ARG A 40 44.57 -16.38 32.32
N ILE A 41 43.46 -15.78 31.92
CA ILE A 41 42.97 -14.50 32.43
C ILE A 41 41.70 -14.76 33.23
N SER A 42 41.62 -14.17 34.43
CA SER A 42 40.40 -14.14 35.22
C SER A 42 40.01 -12.70 35.55
N VAL A 43 38.71 -12.44 35.59
CA VAL A 43 38.17 -11.13 35.95
C VAL A 43 37.15 -11.31 37.07
N ARG A 44 37.47 -10.76 38.25
CA ARG A 44 36.52 -10.68 39.35
C ARG A 44 35.80 -9.34 39.29
N GLU A 45 34.50 -9.39 39.08
CA GLU A 45 33.62 -8.24 39.27
C GLU A 45 33.34 -8.12 40.79
N LYS A 46 33.69 -6.98 41.38
CA LYS A 46 33.78 -6.80 42.83
C LYS A 46 32.44 -6.56 43.50
N THR A 47 31.45 -6.05 42.79
CA THR A 47 30.13 -5.72 43.35
C THR A 47 29.33 -6.98 43.66
N SER A 48 29.36 -7.96 42.75
CA SER A 48 28.67 -9.25 42.87
C SER A 48 29.60 -10.36 43.37
N GLY A 49 30.91 -10.16 43.32
CA GLY A 49 31.92 -11.19 43.60
C GLY A 49 32.06 -12.23 42.48
N ARG A 50 31.30 -12.09 41.38
CA ARG A 50 31.31 -13.04 40.25
C ARG A 50 32.70 -13.08 39.62
N LEU A 51 33.17 -14.29 39.41
CA LEU A 51 34.43 -14.58 38.73
C LEU A 51 34.15 -15.01 37.29
N TRP A 52 34.74 -14.29 36.34
CA TRP A 52 34.75 -14.63 34.92
C TRP A 52 36.07 -15.29 34.58
N GLU A 53 36.01 -16.52 34.10
CA GLU A 53 37.21 -17.33 33.86
C GLU A 53 37.26 -17.80 32.40
N GLN A 54 38.49 -17.89 31.88
CA GLN A 54 38.76 -18.60 30.65
C GLN A 54 38.87 -20.12 30.91
N PRO A 55 38.63 -20.96 29.87
CA PRO A 55 38.81 -22.41 29.96
C PRO A 55 40.21 -22.79 30.45
N ALA A 56 40.33 -23.98 31.03
CA ALA A 56 41.64 -24.53 31.37
C ALA A 56 42.50 -24.71 30.10
N PRO A 57 43.82 -24.47 30.17
CA PRO A 57 44.72 -24.74 29.06
C PRO A 57 44.69 -26.24 28.67
N GLU A 58 44.85 -26.57 27.39
CA GLU A 58 45.01 -27.96 26.96
C GLU A 58 46.23 -28.60 27.64
N ALA A 59 46.07 -29.84 28.13
CA ALA A 59 47.06 -30.54 28.96
C ALA A 59 48.38 -30.92 28.25
N SER A 60 48.59 -30.51 26.99
CA SER A 60 49.76 -30.86 26.18
C SER A 60 50.63 -29.65 25.87
N ALA A 61 51.38 -29.19 26.88
CA ALA A 61 52.76 -28.76 26.76
C ALA A 61 53.16 -28.11 28.09
N ALA A 62 54.07 -28.76 28.83
CA ALA A 62 54.94 -28.02 29.73
C ALA A 62 55.75 -27.03 28.87
N ARG A 63 55.20 -25.84 28.61
CA ARG A 63 55.92 -24.77 27.92
C ARG A 63 57.01 -24.30 28.87
N ARG A 64 58.26 -24.31 28.41
CA ARG A 64 59.41 -23.78 29.17
C ARG A 64 59.43 -22.25 29.22
N GLU A 65 58.58 -21.58 28.44
CA GLU A 65 58.50 -20.12 28.30
C GLU A 65 57.10 -19.62 28.68
N ALA A 66 57.03 -18.44 29.32
CA ALA A 66 55.78 -17.77 29.66
C ALA A 66 54.96 -17.43 28.40
N VAL A 67 53.65 -17.71 28.43
CA VAL A 67 52.70 -17.37 27.37
C VAL A 67 52.54 -15.85 27.23
N TYR A 68 52.56 -15.13 28.36
CA TYR A 68 52.62 -13.66 28.38
C TYR A 68 53.94 -13.20 29.00
N ARG A 69 54.75 -12.50 28.22
CA ARG A 69 55.91 -11.78 28.74
C ARG A 69 55.48 -10.38 29.13
N VAL A 70 55.51 -10.04 30.42
CA VAL A 70 55.19 -8.68 30.89
C VAL A 70 56.29 -7.72 30.45
N LEU A 71 55.91 -6.65 29.75
CA LEU A 71 56.80 -5.61 29.29
C LEU A 71 56.78 -4.39 30.22
N LYS A 72 55.57 -3.97 30.61
CA LYS A 72 55.36 -2.77 31.44
C LYS A 72 54.08 -2.88 32.24
N GLN A 73 54.07 -2.38 33.47
CA GLN A 73 52.86 -2.27 34.29
C GLN A 73 52.73 -0.85 34.85
N SER A 74 51.49 -0.36 34.89
CA SER A 74 51.09 0.88 35.57
C SER A 74 49.92 0.58 36.51
N LYS A 75 49.42 1.60 37.22
CA LYS A 75 48.22 1.45 38.07
C LYS A 75 46.97 1.07 37.28
N THR A 76 46.90 1.43 36.00
CA THR A 76 45.69 1.29 35.18
C THR A 76 45.89 0.43 33.93
N SER A 77 47.10 -0.06 33.68
CA SER A 77 47.39 -0.88 32.50
C SER A 77 48.51 -1.89 32.72
N ILE A 78 48.45 -3.00 31.99
CA ILE A 78 49.55 -3.97 31.83
C ILE A 78 49.81 -4.13 30.32
N GLU A 79 51.07 -3.98 29.92
CA GLU A 79 51.55 -4.27 28.57
C GLU A 79 52.32 -5.60 28.59
N THR A 80 51.92 -6.52 27.74
CA THR A 80 52.53 -7.84 27.58
C THR A 80 52.86 -8.13 26.13
N GLU A 81 53.68 -9.15 25.89
CA GLU A 81 53.96 -9.71 24.59
C GLU A 81 53.48 -11.16 24.54
N ARG A 82 52.77 -11.53 23.48
CA ARG A 82 52.32 -12.90 23.21
C ARG A 82 52.56 -13.25 21.75
N THR A 83 53.14 -14.43 21.52
CA THR A 83 53.27 -15.01 20.18
C THR A 83 52.07 -15.89 19.88
N PHE A 84 51.47 -15.67 18.71
CA PHE A 84 50.36 -16.44 18.18
C PHE A 84 50.84 -17.24 16.96
N ASP A 85 50.38 -18.48 16.86
CA ASP A 85 50.65 -19.38 15.74
C ASP A 85 49.37 -19.56 14.89
N PRO A 86 48.99 -18.58 14.04
CA PRO A 86 47.77 -18.65 13.22
C PRO A 86 47.79 -19.79 12.19
N SER A 87 48.97 -20.27 11.77
CA SER A 87 49.14 -21.44 10.89
C SER A 87 50.51 -22.10 11.14
N LYS A 88 50.77 -23.27 10.53
CA LYS A 88 52.04 -24.00 10.70
C LYS A 88 53.28 -23.17 10.33
N ASP A 89 53.16 -22.26 9.37
CA ASP A 89 54.28 -21.54 8.77
C ASP A 89 54.30 -20.05 9.11
N LEU A 90 53.35 -19.58 9.93
CA LEU A 90 53.24 -18.17 10.27
C LEU A 90 53.15 -17.96 11.79
N ARG A 91 54.11 -17.21 12.33
CA ARG A 91 54.14 -16.75 13.71
C ARG A 91 54.03 -15.23 13.77
N VAL A 92 53.08 -14.74 14.57
CA VAL A 92 52.91 -13.30 14.80
C VAL A 92 53.02 -13.01 16.29
N THR A 93 53.99 -12.18 16.64
CA THR A 93 54.15 -11.66 18.01
C THR A 93 53.41 -10.34 18.10
N LEU A 94 52.50 -10.24 19.08
CA LEU A 94 51.70 -9.05 19.30
C LEU A 94 52.00 -8.50 20.70
N ARG A 95 52.14 -7.18 20.79
CA ARG A 95 52.10 -6.44 22.06
C ARG A 95 50.64 -6.22 22.43
N LEU A 96 50.27 -6.73 23.59
CA LEU A 96 48.93 -6.61 24.14
C LEU A 96 48.93 -5.59 25.27
N ARG A 97 47.96 -4.67 25.27
CA ARG A 97 47.75 -3.71 26.36
C ARG A 97 46.40 -3.94 27.00
N PHE A 98 46.41 -4.41 28.24
CA PHE A 98 45.24 -4.54 29.09
C PHE A 98 45.07 -3.24 29.88
N THR A 99 43.90 -2.61 29.81
CA THR A 99 43.64 -1.32 30.46
C THR A 99 42.29 -1.34 31.17
N LEU A 100 42.22 -0.74 32.36
CA LEU A 100 40.97 -0.39 33.03
C LEU A 100 40.64 1.08 32.70
N PRO A 101 39.74 1.38 31.73
CA PRO A 101 39.62 2.71 31.15
C PRO A 101 39.11 3.78 32.13
N SER A 102 38.47 3.36 33.22
CA SER A 102 37.92 4.23 34.25
C SER A 102 38.20 3.65 35.63
N ALA A 103 38.35 4.52 36.64
CA ALA A 103 38.56 4.10 38.03
C ALA A 103 37.36 3.34 38.63
N ASN A 104 36.15 3.53 38.07
CA ASN A 104 34.90 3.01 38.62
C ASN A 104 34.12 2.08 37.65
N ALA A 105 34.48 2.02 36.38
CA ALA A 105 33.73 1.20 35.41
C ALA A 105 34.15 -0.27 35.47
N PRO A 106 33.21 -1.22 35.35
CA PRO A 106 33.50 -2.65 35.29
C PRO A 106 33.98 -3.06 33.89
N GLU A 107 35.05 -2.43 33.41
CA GLU A 107 35.51 -2.54 32.01
C GLU A 107 36.98 -2.92 31.88
N LEU A 108 37.25 -3.82 30.94
CA LEU A 108 38.59 -4.23 30.55
C LEU A 108 38.75 -4.02 29.04
N ARG A 109 39.63 -3.09 28.65
CA ARG A 109 40.04 -2.90 27.26
C ARG A 109 41.29 -3.73 26.99
N VAL A 110 41.34 -4.40 25.84
CA VAL A 110 42.53 -5.12 25.37
C VAL A 110 42.87 -4.65 23.96
N GLU A 111 44.01 -4.01 23.83
CA GLU A 111 44.56 -3.57 22.54
C GLU A 111 45.67 -4.52 22.08
N ALA A 112 45.78 -4.77 20.78
CA ALA A 112 46.80 -5.61 20.18
C ALA A 112 47.50 -4.85 19.06
N ASN A 113 48.84 -4.85 19.11
CA ASN A 113 49.70 -4.20 18.13
C ASN A 113 50.76 -5.18 17.64
N ALA A 114 50.98 -5.24 16.32
CA ALA A 114 52.17 -5.87 15.77
C ALA A 114 53.32 -4.86 15.79
N ASP A 115 54.53 -5.33 16.08
CA ASP A 115 55.74 -4.49 16.06
C ASP A 115 56.02 -3.91 14.68
N ASP A 116 55.76 -4.69 13.63
CA ASP A 116 55.72 -4.23 12.25
C ASP A 116 54.29 -4.44 11.69
N PRO A 117 53.52 -3.37 11.45
CA PRO A 117 52.15 -3.46 10.94
C PRO A 117 52.06 -4.02 9.52
N LYS A 118 53.16 -4.03 8.76
CA LYS A 118 53.23 -4.57 7.39
C LYS A 118 53.61 -6.05 7.36
N LYS A 119 53.99 -6.63 8.50
CA LYS A 119 54.34 -8.04 8.57
C LYS A 119 53.13 -8.90 8.20
N PRO A 120 53.30 -9.93 7.35
CA PRO A 120 52.23 -10.84 7.01
C PRO A 120 51.54 -11.39 8.26
N CYS A 121 50.21 -11.35 8.25
CA CYS A 121 49.40 -11.85 9.35
C CYS A 121 48.41 -12.91 8.85
N GLY A 122 48.23 -13.95 9.66
CA GLY A 122 47.23 -14.98 9.43
C GLY A 122 45.95 -14.59 10.14
N TYR A 123 45.27 -15.58 10.73
CA TYR A 123 44.05 -15.39 11.49
C TYR A 123 44.27 -15.71 12.98
N PRO A 124 45.03 -14.89 13.74
CA PRO A 124 45.34 -15.21 15.12
C PRO A 124 44.06 -15.23 15.97
N ARG A 125 43.85 -16.35 16.69
CA ARG A 125 42.80 -16.48 17.71
C ARG A 125 43.18 -15.61 18.91
N PHE A 126 42.42 -14.56 19.14
CA PHE A 126 42.74 -13.49 20.07
C PHE A 126 42.15 -13.76 21.45
N ILE A 127 43.04 -14.04 22.42
CA ILE A 127 42.79 -14.43 23.82
C ILE A 127 41.70 -15.51 24.00
N GLU A 128 41.78 -16.29 25.06
CA GLU A 128 40.79 -17.33 25.33
C GLU A 128 39.43 -16.68 25.72
N PRO A 129 38.28 -17.28 25.39
CA PRO A 129 36.98 -16.65 25.67
C PRO A 129 36.63 -16.72 27.17
N PHE A 130 35.92 -15.73 27.71
CA PHE A 130 35.34 -15.84 29.06
C PHE A 130 34.08 -16.71 29.02
N VAL A 131 33.99 -17.67 29.93
CA VAL A 131 32.89 -18.66 29.96
C VAL A 131 31.77 -18.18 30.88
N LEU A 132 30.54 -18.27 30.40
CA LEU A 132 29.33 -18.18 31.22
C LEU A 132 28.72 -19.57 31.37
N ASP A 133 28.92 -20.18 32.53
CA ASP A 133 28.26 -21.43 32.87
C ASP A 133 27.06 -21.17 33.79
N ALA A 134 25.90 -20.98 33.16
CA ALA A 134 24.62 -20.74 33.82
C ALA A 134 23.53 -21.61 33.16
N PRO A 135 22.56 -22.17 33.91
CA PRO A 135 21.49 -23.00 33.35
C PRO A 135 20.77 -22.32 32.18
N HIS A 136 20.40 -21.04 32.35
CA HIS A 136 19.75 -20.23 31.32
C HIS A 136 20.70 -19.19 30.70
N GLY A 137 21.97 -19.55 30.52
CA GLY A 137 22.95 -18.73 29.81
C GLY A 137 22.66 -18.65 28.31
N VAL A 138 22.71 -17.43 27.75
CA VAL A 138 22.49 -17.17 26.32
C VAL A 138 23.58 -16.30 25.71
N LEU A 139 23.83 -16.49 24.41
CA LEU A 139 24.51 -15.53 23.54
C LEU A 139 23.48 -14.46 23.12
N VAL A 140 23.83 -13.20 23.31
CA VAL A 140 23.08 -12.01 22.92
C VAL A 140 23.75 -11.41 21.69
N VAL A 141 23.06 -11.35 20.56
CA VAL A 141 23.65 -10.85 19.31
C VAL A 141 22.59 -10.29 18.36
N ALA A 142 22.91 -9.17 17.70
CA ALA A 142 22.19 -8.67 16.52
C ALA A 142 22.91 -9.17 15.26
N ASP A 143 22.40 -10.26 14.70
CA ASP A 143 23.09 -11.09 13.71
C ASP A 143 22.45 -11.06 12.33
N TYR A 144 22.30 -9.85 11.79
CA TYR A 144 21.50 -9.54 10.60
C TYR A 144 20.00 -9.52 10.91
N SER A 145 19.65 -9.06 12.10
CA SER A 145 18.28 -8.99 12.63
C SER A 145 18.21 -8.07 13.84
N ASN A 146 17.00 -7.76 14.30
CA ASN A 146 16.79 -7.01 15.53
C ASN A 146 17.53 -7.60 16.74
N GLY A 147 17.65 -8.92 16.81
CA GLY A 147 18.47 -9.62 17.79
C GLY A 147 17.91 -10.95 18.27
N HIS A 148 18.84 -11.80 18.70
CA HIS A 148 18.57 -13.14 19.20
C HIS A 148 19.22 -13.42 20.55
N LEU A 149 18.57 -14.31 21.29
CA LEU A 149 19.09 -15.00 22.46
C LEU A 149 19.27 -16.49 22.13
N TYR A 150 20.52 -16.91 21.93
CA TYR A 150 20.83 -18.32 21.66
C TYR A 150 21.31 -19.04 22.93
N PRO A 151 20.62 -20.10 23.40
CA PRO A 151 21.10 -20.89 24.53
C PRO A 151 22.53 -21.40 24.31
N LEU A 152 23.40 -21.22 25.31
CA LEU A 152 24.83 -21.53 25.18
C LEU A 152 25.12 -23.02 25.07
N ASP A 153 24.18 -23.87 25.50
CA ASP A 153 24.27 -25.32 25.45
C ASP A 153 23.55 -25.94 24.24
N LEU A 154 23.05 -25.12 23.31
CA LEU A 154 22.37 -25.63 22.13
C LEU A 154 23.33 -26.49 21.27
N GLN A 155 22.89 -27.71 20.92
CA GLN A 155 23.64 -28.62 20.05
C GLN A 155 22.75 -29.09 18.87
N PRO A 156 23.17 -28.86 17.60
CA PRO A 156 24.27 -27.99 17.19
C PRO A 156 23.92 -26.51 17.48
N PHE A 157 24.94 -25.71 17.76
CA PHE A 157 24.77 -24.26 17.88
C PHE A 157 24.48 -23.64 16.51
N PRO A 158 23.60 -22.61 16.38
CA PRO A 158 23.06 -22.22 15.07
C PRO A 158 24.10 -21.60 14.13
N ARG A 159 25.14 -20.95 14.68
CA ARG A 159 26.17 -20.27 13.90
C ARG A 159 27.57 -20.41 14.52
N GLY A 160 28.52 -20.93 13.76
CA GLY A 160 29.89 -21.13 14.24
C GLY A 160 30.77 -19.87 14.29
N SER A 161 30.41 -18.83 13.55
CA SER A 161 31.17 -17.57 13.47
C SER A 161 30.28 -16.40 13.03
N PHE A 162 30.58 -15.21 13.55
CA PHE A 162 30.01 -13.93 13.14
C PHE A 162 31.14 -13.05 12.59
N GLY A 163 30.96 -12.44 11.43
CA GLY A 163 31.93 -11.46 10.94
C GLY A 163 31.78 -10.15 11.69
N GLY A 164 32.86 -9.59 12.25
CA GLY A 164 32.80 -8.32 12.98
C GLY A 164 32.36 -7.16 12.09
N ASP A 165 32.76 -7.18 10.82
CA ASP A 165 32.34 -6.26 9.76
C ASP A 165 30.87 -6.44 9.31
N ARG A 166 30.21 -7.49 9.81
CA ARG A 166 28.88 -7.95 9.42
C ARG A 166 27.88 -7.96 10.57
N LEU A 167 28.33 -7.70 11.79
CA LEU A 167 27.43 -7.54 12.92
C LEU A 167 26.72 -6.19 12.80
N ASP A 168 25.40 -6.19 12.98
CA ASP A 168 24.59 -4.97 12.86
C ASP A 168 25.07 -3.92 13.88
N MET A 169 25.47 -4.40 15.07
CA MET A 169 26.22 -3.66 16.07
C MET A 169 27.50 -4.43 16.38
N PRO A 170 28.68 -3.80 16.48
CA PRO A 170 29.97 -4.47 16.52
C PRO A 170 30.26 -5.07 17.91
N TRP A 171 29.31 -5.81 18.48
CA TRP A 171 29.45 -6.49 19.77
C TRP A 171 28.66 -7.79 19.81
N VAL A 172 29.09 -8.71 20.67
CA VAL A 172 28.29 -9.85 21.12
C VAL A 172 28.29 -9.87 22.65
N GLY A 173 27.32 -10.52 23.27
CA GLY A 173 27.26 -10.62 24.73
C GLY A 173 26.92 -12.02 25.21
N LEU A 174 27.32 -12.33 26.44
CA LEU A 174 26.79 -13.47 27.19
C LEU A 174 25.96 -12.94 28.35
N CYS A 175 24.76 -13.48 28.58
CA CYS A 175 24.03 -13.18 29.81
C CYS A 175 23.27 -14.39 30.34
N ASP A 176 23.15 -14.45 31.66
CA ASP A 176 22.27 -15.38 32.36
C ASP A 176 20.90 -14.73 32.50
N LEU A 177 19.86 -15.40 32.00
CA LEU A 177 18.51 -14.85 32.02
C LEU A 177 17.88 -14.85 33.42
N ASP A 178 18.38 -15.65 34.35
CA ASP A 178 17.86 -15.69 35.73
C ASP A 178 18.42 -14.54 36.57
N SER A 179 19.76 -14.41 36.64
CA SER A 179 20.41 -13.36 37.43
C SER A 179 20.52 -12.02 36.70
N GLY A 180 20.40 -12.02 35.37
CA GLY A 180 20.70 -10.86 34.52
C GLY A 180 22.19 -10.49 34.45
N ALA A 181 23.08 -11.29 35.05
CA ALA A 181 24.52 -11.06 34.98
C ALA A 181 25.07 -11.48 33.61
N GLY A 182 26.05 -10.74 33.11
CA GLY A 182 26.57 -10.94 31.76
C GLY A 182 27.83 -10.15 31.47
N TYR A 183 28.38 -10.33 30.28
CA TYR A 183 29.34 -9.38 29.73
C TYR A 183 29.04 -9.07 28.26
N LEU A 184 29.40 -7.85 27.87
CA LEU A 184 29.44 -7.41 26.49
C LEU A 184 30.90 -7.45 26.01
N LEU A 185 31.12 -8.03 24.83
CA LEU A 185 32.37 -8.02 24.07
C LEU A 185 32.19 -7.08 22.88
N LEU A 186 32.69 -5.85 23.03
CA LEU A 186 32.69 -4.83 21.98
C LEU A 186 33.93 -4.96 21.12
N LEU A 187 33.75 -4.96 19.82
CA LEU A 187 34.79 -4.90 18.81
C LEU A 187 35.00 -3.43 18.44
N GLU A 188 35.81 -2.70 19.21
CA GLU A 188 36.10 -1.28 18.92
C GLU A 188 36.73 -1.11 17.54
N THR A 189 37.41 -2.15 17.05
CA THR A 189 37.95 -2.25 15.69
C THR A 189 37.38 -3.46 14.94
N SER A 190 36.14 -3.36 14.50
CA SER A 190 35.39 -4.49 13.91
C SER A 190 35.79 -4.90 12.50
N ASP A 191 36.39 -4.00 11.71
CA ASP A 191 36.45 -4.11 10.24
C ASP A 191 37.28 -5.31 9.73
N ASP A 192 38.32 -5.75 10.45
CA ASP A 192 39.07 -6.97 10.14
C ASP A 192 39.05 -7.97 11.30
N CYS A 193 37.85 -8.44 11.69
CA CYS A 193 37.75 -9.51 12.68
C CYS A 193 36.55 -10.45 12.46
N ASP A 194 36.64 -11.63 13.05
CA ASP A 194 35.55 -12.58 13.23
C ASP A 194 35.37 -12.88 14.73
N VAL A 195 34.15 -13.25 15.13
CA VAL A 195 33.85 -13.82 16.44
C VAL A 195 33.45 -15.27 16.25
N ARG A 196 34.33 -16.21 16.61
CA ARG A 196 34.06 -17.65 16.54
C ARG A 196 33.46 -18.17 17.83
N MET A 197 32.43 -19.01 17.70
CA MET A 197 31.83 -19.72 18.83
C MET A 197 32.70 -20.93 19.17
N GLN A 198 33.49 -20.82 20.23
CA GLN A 198 34.33 -21.91 20.72
C GLN A 198 33.49 -22.85 21.58
N LYS A 199 33.64 -24.17 21.35
CA LYS A 199 33.09 -25.17 22.27
C LYS A 199 33.94 -25.21 23.52
N VAL A 200 33.31 -25.09 24.68
CA VAL A 200 33.97 -25.11 25.99
C VAL A 200 33.23 -26.07 26.92
N ALA A 201 33.95 -26.73 27.81
CA ALA A 201 33.36 -27.59 28.83
C ALA A 201 32.98 -26.73 30.06
N GLY A 202 31.70 -26.69 30.39
CA GLY A 202 31.19 -26.17 31.65
C GLY A 202 31.36 -27.17 32.80
N LYS A 203 30.92 -26.76 34.00
CA LYS A 203 30.84 -27.61 35.19
C LYS A 203 30.00 -28.85 34.89
N GLY A 204 30.42 -29.99 35.44
CA GLY A 204 29.77 -31.27 35.20
C GLY A 204 29.87 -31.79 33.76
N GLY A 205 30.74 -31.21 32.91
CA GLY A 205 30.95 -31.65 31.54
C GLY A 205 29.91 -31.13 30.52
N ARG A 206 29.08 -30.14 30.90
CA ARG A 206 28.11 -29.52 29.99
C ARG A 206 28.82 -28.88 28.80
N ALA A 207 28.41 -29.23 27.58
CA ALA A 207 28.96 -28.62 26.37
C ALA A 207 28.35 -27.23 26.16
N LEU A 208 29.17 -26.19 26.26
CA LEU A 208 28.78 -24.79 26.09
C LEU A 208 29.49 -24.17 24.89
N VAL A 209 29.01 -23.01 24.45
CA VAL A 209 29.74 -22.14 23.51
C VAL A 209 30.15 -20.82 24.17
N ALA A 210 31.30 -20.27 23.77
CA ALA A 210 31.76 -18.95 24.19
C ALA A 210 32.42 -18.18 23.02
N PRO A 211 32.20 -16.86 22.91
CA PRO A 211 32.70 -16.06 21.79
C PRO A 211 34.19 -15.74 21.92
N GLN A 212 34.97 -16.10 20.89
CA GLN A 212 36.39 -15.78 20.79
C GLN A 212 36.66 -14.94 19.54
N VAL A 213 37.41 -13.85 19.69
CA VAL A 213 37.79 -12.98 18.57
C VAL A 213 38.90 -13.62 17.75
N ILE A 214 38.85 -13.44 16.44
CA ILE A 214 39.90 -13.77 15.49
C ILE A 214 40.18 -12.53 14.66
N TRP A 215 41.42 -12.05 14.67
CA TRP A 215 41.79 -10.92 13.81
C TRP A 215 42.01 -11.43 12.38
N ARG A 216 41.44 -10.73 11.41
CA ARG A 216 41.72 -10.96 9.99
C ARG A 216 42.86 -10.02 9.56
N PRO A 217 43.67 -10.41 8.56
CA PRO A 217 44.65 -9.50 8.01
C PRO A 217 43.97 -8.39 7.20
N GLN A 218 44.56 -7.18 7.29
CA GLN A 218 44.30 -6.07 6.39
C GLN A 218 45.38 -6.08 5.30
N LYS A 219 44.97 -6.26 4.05
CA LYS A 219 45.86 -6.40 2.89
C LYS A 219 47.04 -7.35 3.18
N GLU A 220 46.72 -8.54 3.66
CA GLU A 220 47.65 -9.62 4.06
C GLU A 220 48.55 -9.35 5.29
N ALA A 221 48.47 -8.16 5.90
CA ALA A 221 49.26 -7.79 7.07
C ALA A 221 48.38 -7.57 8.32
N PHE A 222 49.00 -7.39 9.51
CA PHE A 222 48.21 -7.09 10.72
C PHE A 222 47.54 -5.71 10.64
N GLY A 223 48.19 -4.75 9.97
CA GLY A 223 47.64 -3.43 9.70
C GLY A 223 47.67 -2.53 10.93
N TYR A 224 46.50 -2.06 11.36
CA TYR A 224 46.36 -1.10 12.45
C TYR A 224 46.14 -1.79 13.82
N THR A 225 46.21 -1.01 14.90
CA THR A 225 45.90 -1.46 16.27
C THR A 225 44.53 -2.08 16.34
N ARG A 226 44.43 -3.30 16.91
CA ARG A 226 43.14 -3.97 17.14
C ARG A 226 42.71 -3.76 18.58
N SER A 227 41.43 -3.52 18.84
CA SER A 227 40.92 -3.24 20.18
C SER A 227 39.58 -3.92 20.43
N VAL A 228 39.44 -4.48 21.62
CA VAL A 228 38.18 -4.95 22.19
C VAL A 228 37.95 -4.36 23.57
N LEU A 229 36.68 -4.16 23.93
CA LEU A 229 36.26 -3.74 25.26
C LEU A 229 35.30 -4.76 25.84
N TYR A 230 35.65 -5.33 26.99
CA TYR A 230 34.75 -6.14 27.80
C TYR A 230 34.07 -5.24 28.84
N HIS A 231 32.74 -5.30 28.91
CA HIS A 231 31.95 -4.67 29.96
C HIS A 231 31.22 -5.75 30.76
N PHE A 232 31.48 -5.84 32.07
CA PHE A 232 30.90 -6.86 32.94
C PHE A 232 29.70 -6.28 33.71
N ALA A 233 28.50 -6.76 33.38
CA ALA A 233 27.25 -6.34 34.01
C ALA A 233 26.84 -7.34 35.09
N THR A 234 26.45 -6.84 36.26
CA THR A 234 26.00 -7.69 37.39
C THR A 234 24.53 -8.04 37.34
N LYS A 235 23.72 -7.25 36.62
CA LYS A 235 22.27 -7.41 36.47
C LYS A 235 21.79 -6.68 35.21
N GLY A 236 20.54 -6.93 34.83
CA GLY A 236 19.84 -6.22 33.75
C GLY A 236 19.92 -6.88 32.37
N GLY A 237 20.63 -8.01 32.24
CA GLY A 237 20.59 -8.89 31.07
C GLY A 237 20.94 -8.19 29.75
N HIS A 238 20.31 -8.63 28.67
CA HIS A 238 20.52 -8.10 27.32
C HIS A 238 20.20 -6.60 27.20
N VAL A 239 19.23 -6.09 27.98
CA VAL A 239 18.89 -4.66 28.01
C VAL A 239 20.08 -3.83 28.53
N ALA A 240 20.70 -4.23 29.64
CA ALA A 240 21.85 -3.52 30.19
C ALA A 240 23.04 -3.51 29.21
N LEU A 241 23.30 -4.63 28.52
CA LEU A 241 24.35 -4.70 27.50
C LEU A 241 24.06 -3.74 26.33
N CYS A 242 22.81 -3.71 25.83
CA CYS A 242 22.39 -2.76 24.79
C CYS A 242 22.56 -1.31 25.25
N LYS A 243 22.14 -0.97 26.47
CA LYS A 243 22.26 0.40 26.98
C LYS A 243 23.71 0.84 27.19
N ARG A 244 24.60 -0.09 27.54
CA ARG A 244 26.03 0.20 27.55
C ARG A 244 26.56 0.49 26.14
N TYR A 245 26.17 -0.32 25.14
CA TYR A 245 26.54 -0.06 23.75
C TYR A 245 25.94 1.26 23.24
N ARG A 246 24.68 1.59 23.56
CA ARG A 246 24.06 2.89 23.21
C ARG A 246 24.87 4.06 23.77
N THR A 247 25.38 3.94 25.00
CA THR A 247 26.26 4.94 25.60
C THR A 247 27.56 5.08 24.80
N TYR A 248 28.20 3.96 24.45
CA TYR A 248 29.38 3.97 23.57
C TYR A 248 29.07 4.57 22.20
N ALA A 249 27.98 4.16 21.56
CA ALA A 249 27.54 4.67 20.26
C ALA A 249 27.29 6.18 20.30
N LYS A 250 26.78 6.72 21.40
CA LYS A 250 26.64 8.17 21.62
C LYS A 250 28.00 8.87 21.69
N GLU A 251 28.96 8.29 22.41
CA GLU A 251 30.35 8.79 22.49
C GLU A 251 31.02 8.80 21.10
N GLN A 252 30.67 7.84 20.23
CA GLN A 252 31.13 7.78 18.83
C GLN A 252 30.32 8.65 17.85
N GLY A 253 29.31 9.41 18.31
CA GLY A 253 28.47 10.26 17.46
C GLY A 253 27.47 9.51 16.57
N LEU A 254 27.18 8.23 16.88
CA LEU A 254 26.25 7.40 16.10
C LEU A 254 24.79 7.63 16.50
N ILE A 255 24.54 8.07 17.73
CA ILE A 255 23.20 8.39 18.22
C ILE A 255 22.80 9.78 17.73
N VAL A 256 22.07 9.81 16.61
CA VAL A 256 21.49 11.02 16.03
C VAL A 256 19.97 10.86 16.00
N PRO A 257 19.26 11.24 17.09
CA PRO A 257 17.82 11.02 17.18
C PRO A 257 17.03 11.78 16.12
N PHE A 258 15.84 11.29 15.79
CA PHE A 258 14.92 11.94 14.87
C PHE A 258 14.52 13.35 15.31
N THR A 259 14.51 13.63 16.61
CA THR A 259 14.31 15.00 17.14
C THR A 259 15.36 15.99 16.63
N GLU A 260 16.59 15.53 16.34
CA GLU A 260 17.63 16.32 15.71
C GLU A 260 17.59 16.26 14.17
N LYS A 261 17.30 15.08 13.60
CA LYS A 261 17.21 14.92 12.14
C LYS A 261 16.07 15.76 11.53
N LEU A 262 14.92 15.83 12.19
CA LEU A 262 13.76 16.63 11.77
C LEU A 262 14.06 18.12 11.64
N LYS A 263 14.95 18.67 12.48
CA LYS A 263 15.36 20.08 12.38
C LYS A 263 16.07 20.37 11.06
N LYS A 264 16.74 19.36 10.47
CA LYS A 264 17.49 19.46 9.22
C LYS A 264 16.66 19.09 7.99
N ASN A 265 15.71 18.18 8.12
CA ASN A 265 14.84 17.72 7.03
C ASN A 265 13.40 17.48 7.54
N PRO A 266 12.44 18.39 7.28
CA PRO A 266 11.06 18.23 7.70
C PRO A 266 10.30 17.12 6.95
N ASN A 267 10.78 16.67 5.78
CA ASN A 267 10.16 15.58 5.02
C ASN A 267 10.15 14.26 5.80
N LEU A 268 11.05 14.09 6.77
CA LEU A 268 11.09 12.91 7.66
C LEU A 268 9.77 12.67 8.41
N LYS A 269 8.96 13.71 8.65
CA LYS A 269 7.66 13.53 9.30
C LYS A 269 6.69 12.66 8.47
N GLN A 270 6.89 12.59 7.15
CA GLN A 270 6.10 11.73 6.27
C GLN A 270 6.41 10.25 6.45
N LEU A 271 7.63 9.91 6.89
CA LEU A 271 8.05 8.52 7.17
C LEU A 271 7.37 7.95 8.42
N PHE A 272 7.00 8.78 9.39
CA PHE A 272 6.48 8.31 10.67
C PHE A 272 5.07 7.73 10.52
N GLY A 273 4.97 6.40 10.62
CA GLY A 273 3.73 5.66 10.42
C GLY A 273 3.39 5.47 8.94
N ALA A 274 4.37 5.62 8.05
CA ALA A 274 4.23 5.21 6.67
C ALA A 274 4.63 3.73 6.55
N PRO A 275 3.74 2.80 6.15
CA PRO A 275 4.18 1.47 5.75
C PRO A 275 5.11 1.60 4.55
N ASP A 276 6.10 0.71 4.50
CA ASP A 276 7.02 0.57 3.37
C ASP A 276 6.36 -0.28 2.28
N VAL A 277 6.16 0.29 1.09
CA VAL A 277 5.32 -0.31 0.05
C VAL A 277 6.03 -0.41 -1.30
N TRP A 278 6.07 -1.65 -1.81
CA TRP A 278 6.68 -2.03 -3.07
C TRP A 278 5.66 -2.57 -4.07
N GLY A 279 5.97 -2.45 -5.38
CA GLY A 279 5.29 -3.19 -6.44
C GLY A 279 4.25 -2.42 -7.25
N ASP A 280 3.74 -1.29 -6.76
CA ASP A 280 2.90 -0.36 -7.53
C ASP A 280 3.18 1.08 -7.10
N ALA A 281 3.71 1.89 -8.03
CA ALA A 281 4.01 3.31 -7.83
C ALA A 281 3.06 4.23 -8.62
N THR A 282 1.92 3.73 -9.08
CA THR A 282 0.99 4.50 -9.92
C THR A 282 0.17 5.51 -9.11
N LEU A 283 -0.21 6.63 -9.75
CA LEU A 283 -1.13 7.61 -9.14
C LEU A 283 -2.52 7.00 -8.88
N ALA A 284 -2.94 6.02 -9.69
CA ALA A 284 -4.20 5.32 -9.50
C ALA A 284 -4.21 4.55 -8.18
N PHE A 285 -3.19 3.72 -7.94
CA PHE A 285 -2.99 3.02 -6.67
C PHE A 285 -2.96 4.00 -5.49
N ALA A 286 -2.15 5.06 -5.58
CA ALA A 286 -2.04 6.04 -4.50
C ALA A 286 -3.40 6.69 -4.15
N ARG A 287 -4.21 7.05 -5.15
CA ARG A 287 -5.56 7.59 -4.93
C ARG A 287 -6.51 6.57 -4.32
N GLU A 288 -6.44 5.32 -4.77
CA GLU A 288 -7.25 4.23 -4.22
C GLU A 288 -6.89 3.94 -2.75
N ALA A 289 -5.60 3.89 -2.42
CA ALA A 289 -5.10 3.77 -1.05
C ALA A 289 -5.57 4.92 -0.15
N LYS A 290 -5.52 6.16 -0.66
CA LYS A 290 -6.00 7.34 0.07
C LYS A 290 -7.49 7.25 0.34
N ALA A 291 -8.29 6.88 -0.66
CA ALA A 291 -9.73 6.68 -0.52
C ALA A 291 -10.08 5.54 0.46
N ALA A 292 -9.23 4.51 0.55
CA ALA A 292 -9.36 3.42 1.52
C ALA A 292 -8.93 3.79 2.95
N GLY A 293 -8.46 5.02 3.20
CA GLY A 293 -8.06 5.52 4.51
C GLY A 293 -6.59 5.30 4.88
N VAL A 294 -5.73 5.00 3.90
CA VAL A 294 -4.26 4.96 4.09
C VAL A 294 -3.74 6.39 4.01
N GLU A 295 -3.46 7.01 5.16
CA GLU A 295 -3.10 8.44 5.22
C GLU A 295 -1.63 8.74 4.94
N LYS A 296 -0.76 7.77 5.18
CA LYS A 296 0.69 7.84 4.97
C LYS A 296 1.18 6.56 4.35
N MET A 297 2.20 6.66 3.51
CA MET A 297 2.83 5.53 2.83
C MET A 297 4.20 5.96 2.30
N LEU A 298 5.16 5.04 2.34
CA LEU A 298 6.44 5.13 1.65
C LEU A 298 6.30 4.29 0.38
N ILE A 299 6.27 4.94 -0.78
CA ILE A 299 6.01 4.29 -2.07
C ILE A 299 7.31 4.25 -2.86
N HIS A 300 7.74 3.04 -3.21
CA HIS A 300 8.96 2.82 -3.98
C HIS A 300 8.70 2.75 -5.50
N GLY A 301 9.47 3.52 -6.27
CA GLY A 301 9.53 3.50 -7.74
C GLY A 301 8.97 4.76 -8.43
N LYS A 302 9.16 4.82 -9.76
CA LYS A 302 8.64 5.90 -10.61
C LYS A 302 7.24 5.58 -11.15
N PRO A 303 6.27 6.53 -11.04
CA PRO A 303 5.05 6.48 -11.82
C PRO A 303 5.33 6.77 -13.30
N ALA A 304 4.27 6.79 -14.11
CA ALA A 304 4.36 7.05 -15.55
C ALA A 304 5.00 8.42 -15.88
N THR A 305 4.76 9.45 -15.07
CA THR A 305 5.29 10.80 -15.31
C THR A 305 5.77 11.51 -14.04
N PRO A 306 6.67 12.50 -14.13
CA PRO A 306 7.02 13.36 -12.99
C PRO A 306 5.83 14.15 -12.40
N ALA A 307 4.81 14.43 -13.21
CA ALA A 307 3.59 15.10 -12.75
C ALA A 307 2.77 14.18 -11.84
N ASP A 308 2.68 12.89 -12.17
CA ASP A 308 2.04 11.90 -11.31
C ASP A 308 2.77 11.78 -9.98
N MET A 309 4.11 11.78 -9.97
CA MET A 309 4.90 11.74 -8.73
C MET A 309 4.61 12.96 -7.84
N ARG A 310 4.48 14.17 -8.41
CA ARG A 310 4.03 15.35 -7.66
C ARG A 310 2.64 15.16 -7.09
N ALA A 311 1.69 14.68 -7.89
CA ALA A 311 0.34 14.42 -7.42
C ALA A 311 0.30 13.39 -6.28
N ILE A 312 1.18 12.38 -6.29
CA ILE A 312 1.33 11.42 -5.18
C ILE A 312 1.88 12.11 -3.93
N ASN A 313 2.91 12.95 -4.07
CA ASN A 313 3.44 13.73 -2.95
C ASN A 313 2.37 14.68 -2.36
N ASP A 314 1.54 15.30 -3.21
CA ASP A 314 0.46 16.18 -2.81
C ASP A 314 -0.66 15.44 -2.04
N LEU A 315 -0.78 14.11 -2.18
CA LEU A 315 -1.65 13.28 -1.33
C LEU A 315 -1.08 13.06 0.09
N GLY A 316 0.17 13.48 0.33
CA GLY A 316 0.89 13.34 1.60
C GLY A 316 1.74 12.08 1.74
N TYR A 317 2.02 11.38 0.63
CA TYR A 317 2.86 10.18 0.62
C TYR A 317 4.33 10.48 0.34
N LEU A 318 5.20 9.65 0.92
CA LEU A 318 6.65 9.70 0.74
C LEU A 318 7.03 8.88 -0.48
N THR A 319 7.24 9.51 -1.64
CA THR A 319 7.77 8.82 -2.82
C THR A 319 9.28 8.62 -2.70
N SER A 320 9.74 7.39 -2.95
CA SER A 320 11.16 7.02 -2.91
C SER A 320 11.57 6.32 -4.20
N GLU A 321 12.77 6.61 -4.69
CA GLU A 321 13.33 5.93 -5.86
C GLU A 321 14.43 4.96 -5.45
N TYR A 322 14.39 3.75 -5.99
CA TYR A 322 15.44 2.74 -5.84
C TYR A 322 16.67 3.11 -6.67
N ASP A 323 17.85 2.89 -6.11
CA ASP A 323 19.11 3.05 -6.83
C ASP A 323 20.19 2.10 -6.29
N ASN A 324 21.20 1.84 -7.12
CA ASN A 324 22.32 0.96 -6.80
C ASN A 324 23.61 1.55 -7.38
N TYR A 325 24.63 1.74 -6.53
CA TYR A 325 25.96 2.22 -6.93
C TYR A 325 27.04 1.15 -6.88
N THR A 326 26.67 -0.03 -6.41
CA THR A 326 27.56 -1.13 -6.07
C THR A 326 27.72 -2.09 -7.25
N ASP A 327 26.62 -2.50 -7.85
CA ASP A 327 26.61 -3.49 -8.92
C ASP A 327 26.56 -2.79 -10.28
N ILE A 328 27.54 -3.07 -11.14
CA ILE A 328 27.76 -2.34 -12.39
C ILE A 328 27.88 -3.23 -13.62
N LEU A 329 27.43 -2.69 -14.75
CA LEU A 329 27.66 -3.19 -16.10
C LEU A 329 28.61 -2.25 -16.87
N GLN A 330 29.03 -2.71 -18.05
CA GLN A 330 29.87 -1.93 -18.95
C GLN A 330 29.09 -0.72 -19.48
N ALA A 331 29.68 0.47 -19.36
CA ALA A 331 29.15 1.70 -19.93
C ALA A 331 28.98 1.58 -21.45
N LYS A 332 27.83 2.07 -21.95
CA LYS A 332 27.52 2.19 -23.38
C LYS A 332 27.80 3.62 -23.83
N ASP A 333 28.51 3.78 -24.95
CA ASP A 333 28.88 5.09 -25.53
C ASP A 333 29.58 6.04 -24.53
N GLY A 334 30.35 5.48 -23.58
CA GLY A 334 31.06 6.24 -22.55
C GLY A 334 30.16 6.88 -21.47
N LYS A 335 28.85 6.59 -21.46
CA LYS A 335 27.92 7.14 -20.45
C LYS A 335 28.02 6.35 -19.14
N LEU A 336 28.52 7.02 -18.10
CA LEU A 336 28.60 6.51 -16.74
C LEU A 336 27.37 6.95 -15.94
N ASP A 337 26.78 6.04 -15.19
CA ASP A 337 25.64 6.31 -14.31
C ASP A 337 25.73 5.48 -13.01
N SER A 338 24.63 5.31 -12.29
CA SER A 338 24.64 4.56 -11.04
C SER A 338 24.98 3.08 -11.24
N SER A 339 24.53 2.44 -12.31
CA SER A 339 24.73 1.01 -12.60
C SER A 339 25.62 0.70 -13.81
N HIS A 340 26.23 1.71 -14.44
CA HIS A 340 27.20 1.54 -15.53
C HIS A 340 28.52 2.23 -15.24
N ALA A 341 29.63 1.54 -15.50
CA ALA A 341 30.98 2.06 -15.30
C ALA A 341 31.97 1.54 -16.36
N ASN A 342 33.23 1.97 -16.30
CA ASN A 342 34.28 1.46 -17.18
C ASN A 342 34.76 0.11 -16.67
N LEU A 343 34.37 -0.99 -17.32
CA LEU A 343 34.87 -2.31 -16.97
C LEU A 343 36.08 -2.69 -17.86
N PRO A 344 37.04 -3.46 -17.31
CA PRO A 344 37.11 -3.97 -15.93
C PRO A 344 37.65 -2.97 -14.89
N ASP A 345 38.13 -1.80 -15.32
CA ASP A 345 38.93 -0.88 -14.51
C ASP A 345 38.25 -0.36 -13.24
N ASP A 346 36.96 -0.07 -13.27
CA ASP A 346 36.20 0.46 -12.12
C ASP A 346 35.73 -0.64 -11.14
N ALA A 347 35.94 -1.92 -11.49
CA ALA A 347 35.57 -3.04 -10.63
C ALA A 347 36.64 -3.35 -9.58
N VAL A 348 36.24 -3.87 -8.41
CA VAL A 348 37.15 -4.29 -7.34
C VAL A 348 38.14 -5.33 -7.85
N LEU A 349 39.43 -5.11 -7.64
CA LEU A 349 40.49 -6.11 -7.83
C LEU A 349 40.74 -6.84 -6.52
N LYS A 350 40.47 -8.14 -6.48
CA LYS A 350 40.75 -9.00 -5.31
C LYS A 350 42.24 -9.29 -5.19
N ASN A 351 42.65 -9.85 -4.05
CA ASN A 351 44.01 -10.26 -3.79
C ASN A 351 44.53 -11.32 -4.79
N ASP A 352 43.65 -12.21 -5.26
CA ASP A 352 43.92 -13.23 -6.27
C ASP A 352 44.04 -12.67 -7.71
N GLN A 353 44.11 -11.34 -7.85
CA GLN A 353 44.19 -10.61 -9.12
C GLN A 353 42.98 -10.78 -10.05
N GLN A 354 41.87 -11.32 -9.56
CA GLN A 354 40.61 -11.38 -10.30
C GLN A 354 39.70 -10.20 -9.95
N ARG A 355 38.92 -9.73 -10.92
CA ARG A 355 37.86 -8.74 -10.68
C ARG A 355 36.69 -9.38 -9.94
N MET A 356 36.11 -8.65 -9.00
CA MET A 356 35.00 -9.14 -8.19
C MET A 356 33.69 -9.13 -8.98
N THR A 357 33.06 -10.30 -9.09
CA THR A 357 31.71 -10.45 -9.62
C THR A 357 30.67 -10.00 -8.59
N ALA A 358 29.51 -9.58 -9.08
CA ALA A 358 28.35 -9.17 -8.29
C ALA A 358 27.12 -10.00 -8.68
N TRP A 359 25.93 -9.39 -8.70
CA TRP A 359 24.68 -10.04 -9.06
C TRP A 359 24.72 -10.75 -10.42
N LEU A 360 24.18 -11.96 -10.48
CA LEU A 360 23.96 -12.72 -11.72
C LEU A 360 22.45 -12.77 -11.98
N THR A 361 22.02 -12.37 -13.19
CA THR A 361 20.60 -12.39 -13.54
C THR A 361 20.02 -13.80 -13.56
N TRP A 362 18.70 -13.92 -13.36
CA TRP A 362 17.99 -15.20 -13.28
C TRP A 362 18.19 -16.09 -14.53
N ASP A 363 18.19 -15.49 -15.71
CA ASP A 363 18.44 -16.18 -16.97
C ASP A 363 19.91 -16.63 -17.14
N LYS A 364 20.75 -16.32 -16.15
CA LYS A 364 22.21 -16.56 -16.10
C LYS A 364 22.95 -15.91 -17.27
N LYS A 365 22.36 -14.91 -17.95
CA LYS A 365 22.95 -14.27 -19.13
C LYS A 365 23.76 -13.03 -18.81
N THR A 366 23.47 -12.34 -17.71
CA THR A 366 24.12 -11.07 -17.37
C THR A 366 24.78 -11.15 -16.01
N GLN A 367 26.10 -11.02 -16.00
CA GLN A 367 26.93 -10.94 -14.81
C GLN A 367 27.27 -9.47 -14.53
N TYR A 368 26.82 -8.94 -13.40
CA TYR A 368 27.27 -7.64 -12.90
C TYR A 368 28.66 -7.78 -12.27
N MET A 369 29.44 -6.70 -12.29
CA MET A 369 30.70 -6.59 -11.59
C MET A 369 30.54 -5.67 -10.37
N LYS A 370 31.40 -5.82 -9.36
CA LYS A 370 31.35 -5.00 -8.15
C LYS A 370 32.15 -3.73 -8.34
N ARG A 371 31.51 -2.55 -8.38
CA ARG A 371 32.20 -1.26 -8.42
C ARG A 371 33.05 -1.09 -7.17
N CYS A 372 34.28 -0.59 -7.32
CA CYS A 372 35.09 -0.21 -6.17
C CYS A 372 34.39 0.88 -5.35
N PRO A 373 34.14 0.69 -4.03
CA PRO A 373 33.44 1.67 -3.20
C PRO A 373 34.08 3.06 -3.16
N MET A 374 35.39 3.16 -3.40
CA MET A 374 36.08 4.45 -3.57
C MET A 374 35.47 5.32 -4.68
N LEU A 375 34.76 4.72 -5.63
CA LEU A 375 34.12 5.40 -6.76
C LEU A 375 32.62 5.69 -6.55
N TRP A 376 32.01 5.21 -5.46
CA TRP A 376 30.56 5.34 -5.21
C TRP A 376 30.08 6.78 -5.15
N ALA A 377 30.71 7.60 -4.31
CA ALA A 377 30.28 8.98 -4.09
C ALA A 377 30.39 9.82 -5.38
N ASP A 378 31.42 9.58 -6.19
CA ASP A 378 31.61 10.31 -7.45
C ASP A 378 30.64 9.84 -8.52
N ALA A 379 30.32 8.54 -8.57
CA ALA A 379 29.23 8.04 -9.41
C ALA A 379 27.89 8.67 -9.04
N ALA A 380 27.58 8.79 -7.74
CA ALA A 380 26.35 9.43 -7.27
C ALA A 380 26.29 10.93 -7.59
N LYS A 381 27.37 11.67 -7.39
CA LYS A 381 27.42 13.11 -7.73
C LYS A 381 27.15 13.36 -9.22
N ARG A 382 27.57 12.44 -10.10
CA ARG A 382 27.36 12.57 -11.55
C ARG A 382 25.89 12.48 -11.97
N THR A 383 25.07 11.75 -11.23
CA THR A 383 23.66 11.48 -11.58
C THR A 383 22.67 12.26 -10.74
N ALA A 384 23.02 12.63 -9.50
CA ALA A 384 22.10 13.19 -8.51
C ALA A 384 21.34 14.45 -9.00
N GLU A 385 22.05 15.46 -9.52
CA GLU A 385 21.39 16.70 -10.00
C GLU A 385 20.46 16.44 -11.18
N LYS A 386 20.91 15.61 -12.13
CA LYS A 386 20.13 15.28 -13.32
C LYS A 386 18.83 14.57 -12.96
N VAL A 387 18.90 13.58 -12.08
CA VAL A 387 17.71 12.79 -11.72
C VAL A 387 16.72 13.61 -10.89
N LEU A 388 17.21 14.47 -9.98
CA LEU A 388 16.36 15.33 -9.15
C LEU A 388 15.74 16.50 -9.91
N ALA A 389 16.39 16.96 -10.98
CA ALA A 389 15.79 17.95 -11.87
C ALA A 389 14.59 17.37 -12.66
N GLU A 390 14.58 16.06 -12.91
CA GLU A 390 13.55 15.37 -13.69
C GLU A 390 12.45 14.77 -12.82
N TRP A 391 12.81 14.12 -11.71
CA TRP A 391 11.91 13.34 -10.86
C TRP A 391 11.84 13.91 -9.44
N PRO A 392 10.67 14.40 -9.00
CA PRO A 392 10.51 15.08 -7.71
C PRO A 392 10.23 14.09 -6.56
N PHE A 393 10.99 13.00 -6.48
CA PHE A 393 10.88 12.11 -5.32
C PHE A 393 11.47 12.79 -4.09
N ILE A 394 10.94 12.44 -2.92
CA ILE A 394 11.34 13.03 -1.65
C ILE A 394 12.13 12.05 -0.77
N GLY A 395 12.18 10.78 -1.15
CA GLY A 395 13.01 9.73 -0.57
C GLY A 395 13.99 9.10 -1.59
N ARG A 396 15.06 8.48 -1.10
CA ARG A 396 16.03 7.74 -1.92
C ARG A 396 16.43 6.47 -1.20
N PHE A 397 16.25 5.33 -1.84
CA PHE A 397 16.70 4.04 -1.34
C PHE A 397 17.98 3.62 -2.06
N ILE A 398 19.06 3.37 -1.32
CA ILE A 398 20.35 2.95 -1.89
C ILE A 398 20.62 1.50 -1.50
N ASP A 399 20.52 0.62 -2.49
CA ASP A 399 20.59 -0.82 -2.29
C ASP A 399 22.02 -1.35 -2.02
N VAL A 400 22.11 -2.53 -1.42
CA VAL A 400 23.34 -3.31 -1.15
C VAL A 400 24.31 -2.73 -0.13
N THR A 401 24.51 -1.42 -0.12
CA THR A 401 25.63 -0.77 0.57
C THR A 401 25.66 -1.01 2.08
N THR A 402 24.50 -1.10 2.73
CA THR A 402 24.36 -1.39 4.16
C THR A 402 24.10 -2.87 4.47
N ALA A 403 23.96 -3.70 3.44
CA ALA A 403 23.61 -5.12 3.49
C ALA A 403 24.74 -6.06 3.05
N GLU A 404 25.88 -5.54 2.58
CA GLU A 404 27.02 -6.33 2.12
C GLU A 404 28.23 -6.34 3.08
N GLY A 405 29.12 -7.33 2.88
CA GLY A 405 30.30 -7.52 3.73
C GLY A 405 31.42 -6.56 3.37
N MET A 406 32.40 -6.43 4.25
CA MET A 406 33.57 -5.61 3.94
C MET A 406 34.63 -6.42 3.19
N TYR A 407 35.14 -5.82 2.12
CA TYR A 407 36.18 -6.38 1.27
C TYR A 407 37.20 -5.29 0.90
N GLU A 408 38.33 -5.72 0.33
CA GLU A 408 39.45 -4.86 -0.03
C GLU A 408 39.58 -4.76 -1.56
N CYS A 409 40.20 -3.67 -2.02
CA CYS A 409 40.60 -3.48 -3.42
C CYS A 409 42.12 -3.36 -3.52
N TYR A 410 42.71 -4.13 -4.44
CA TYR A 410 44.15 -4.17 -4.73
C TYR A 410 44.52 -3.44 -6.02
N ASP A 411 43.55 -2.80 -6.69
CA ASP A 411 43.84 -2.00 -7.88
C ASP A 411 44.65 -0.76 -7.48
N PRO A 412 45.79 -0.48 -8.14
CA PRO A 412 46.62 0.67 -7.79
C PRO A 412 45.94 2.03 -8.06
N LYS A 413 44.91 2.09 -8.91
CA LYS A 413 44.15 3.33 -9.19
C LYS A 413 43.17 3.68 -8.08
N HIS A 414 42.64 2.68 -7.38
CA HIS A 414 41.66 2.85 -6.30
C HIS A 414 41.85 1.81 -5.17
N PRO A 415 43.04 1.79 -4.54
CA PRO A 415 43.33 0.84 -3.46
C PRO A 415 42.44 1.14 -2.27
N MET A 416 41.93 0.08 -1.62
CA MET A 416 40.94 0.22 -0.56
C MET A 416 41.09 -0.88 0.50
N THR A 417 41.08 -0.49 1.77
CA THR A 417 40.95 -1.40 2.93
C THR A 417 39.49 -1.60 3.34
N ARG A 418 39.19 -2.57 4.22
CA ARG A 418 37.83 -2.74 4.77
C ARG A 418 37.34 -1.50 5.52
N THR A 419 38.22 -0.83 6.26
CA THR A 419 37.91 0.43 6.94
C THR A 419 37.56 1.55 5.96
N GLN A 420 38.31 1.69 4.88
CA GLN A 420 37.99 2.68 3.85
C GLN A 420 36.65 2.36 3.15
N LYS A 421 36.35 1.08 2.91
CA LYS A 421 35.02 0.67 2.41
C LYS A 421 33.89 1.12 3.34
N ARG A 422 34.03 0.88 4.65
CA ARG A 422 33.03 1.33 5.65
C ARG A 422 32.80 2.83 5.54
N GLU A 423 33.85 3.62 5.36
CA GLU A 423 33.79 5.08 5.24
C GLU A 423 33.14 5.57 3.92
N CYS A 424 33.24 4.79 2.85
CA CYS A 424 32.59 5.08 1.57
C CYS A 424 31.05 5.02 1.66
N GLY A 425 30.49 4.18 2.54
CA GLY A 425 29.04 4.06 2.74
C GLY A 425 28.40 5.40 3.16
N PRO A 426 28.80 6.00 4.31
CA PRO A 426 28.36 7.34 4.70
C PRO A 426 28.62 8.42 3.66
N ALA A 427 29.76 8.35 2.96
CA ALA A 427 30.11 9.33 1.93
C ALA A 427 29.11 9.30 0.76
N LEU A 428 28.68 8.11 0.32
CA LEU A 428 27.65 7.93 -0.69
C LEU A 428 26.30 8.49 -0.24
N HIS A 429 25.82 8.10 0.94
CA HIS A 429 24.51 8.54 1.44
C HIS A 429 24.44 10.06 1.64
N ARG A 430 25.55 10.70 2.02
CA ARG A 430 25.62 12.16 2.20
C ARG A 430 25.30 12.92 0.92
N VAL A 431 25.66 12.38 -0.26
CA VAL A 431 25.32 13.01 -1.55
C VAL A 431 23.82 13.30 -1.64
N PHE A 432 22.97 12.34 -1.26
CA PHE A 432 21.52 12.52 -1.35
C PHE A 432 20.92 13.19 -0.10
N ARG A 433 21.44 12.89 1.09
CA ARG A 433 20.99 13.49 2.35
C ARG A 433 21.14 15.01 2.37
N ASP A 434 22.24 15.53 1.83
CA ASP A 434 22.48 16.99 1.76
C ASP A 434 21.46 17.72 0.88
N ARG A 435 20.77 16.97 0.00
CA ARG A 435 19.67 17.44 -0.86
C ARG A 435 18.29 17.25 -0.24
N LYS A 436 18.23 17.02 1.08
CA LYS A 436 16.98 16.94 1.88
C LYS A 436 16.06 15.77 1.50
N LEU A 437 16.63 14.70 0.96
CA LEU A 437 15.91 13.45 0.77
C LEU A 437 15.85 12.65 2.07
N VAL A 438 14.77 11.89 2.23
CA VAL A 438 14.65 10.84 3.25
C VAL A 438 15.42 9.62 2.78
N MET A 439 16.41 9.17 3.54
CA MET A 439 17.36 8.15 3.08
C MET A 439 16.94 6.74 3.54
N GLY A 440 16.91 5.79 2.60
CA GLY A 440 16.67 4.37 2.83
C GLY A 440 17.87 3.49 2.47
N GLY A 441 17.97 2.32 3.10
CA GLY A 441 18.96 1.29 2.79
C GLY A 441 18.45 -0.14 3.01
N GLU A 442 19.13 -1.12 2.43
CA GLU A 442 18.67 -2.52 2.39
C GLU A 442 18.68 -3.24 3.75
N HIS A 443 19.66 -2.95 4.61
CA HIS A 443 19.76 -3.51 5.96
C HIS A 443 20.35 -2.49 6.94
N GLY A 444 20.21 -2.73 8.24
CA GLY A 444 20.79 -1.87 9.27
C GLY A 444 22.18 -2.28 9.70
N ILE A 445 23.08 -1.32 9.74
CA ILE A 445 24.43 -1.49 10.29
C ILE A 445 24.86 -0.22 11.02
N TRP A 446 25.52 -0.35 12.17
CA TRP A 446 25.73 0.73 13.13
C TRP A 446 26.28 2.04 12.54
N TRP A 447 27.15 1.97 11.53
CA TRP A 447 27.79 3.14 10.93
C TRP A 447 26.86 3.93 9.99
N CYS A 448 25.74 3.36 9.55
CA CYS A 448 24.80 4.03 8.64
C CYS A 448 23.76 4.90 9.38
N VAL A 449 23.53 4.64 10.67
CA VAL A 449 22.45 5.25 11.47
C VAL A 449 22.40 6.79 11.41
N PRO A 450 23.53 7.54 11.44
CA PRO A 450 23.47 9.00 11.33
C PRO A 450 22.98 9.52 9.97
N TRP A 451 23.05 8.69 8.92
CA TRP A 451 22.92 9.10 7.51
C TRP A 451 21.68 8.51 6.84
N VAL A 452 21.22 7.36 7.32
CA VAL A 452 20.04 6.63 6.84
C VAL A 452 18.89 6.84 7.82
N ASP A 453 17.68 6.95 7.30
CA ASP A 453 16.46 7.25 8.07
C ASP A 453 15.50 6.06 8.15
N TYR A 454 15.53 5.15 7.17
CA TYR A 454 14.85 3.85 7.26
C TYR A 454 15.66 2.71 6.65
N ILE A 455 15.41 1.49 7.12
CA ILE A 455 16.09 0.28 6.66
C ILE A 455 15.11 -0.88 6.50
N GLU A 456 15.31 -1.64 5.44
CA GLU A 456 14.62 -2.93 5.23
C GLU A 456 15.33 -4.04 6.03
N GLY A 457 14.63 -5.11 6.38
CA GLY A 457 15.27 -6.33 6.92
C GLY A 457 15.54 -6.42 8.41
N MET A 458 15.61 -5.33 9.17
CA MET A 458 15.90 -5.41 10.61
C MET A 458 14.79 -6.12 11.41
N GLN A 459 13.56 -6.16 10.90
CA GLN A 459 12.49 -6.98 11.48
C GLN A 459 12.52 -8.45 11.05
N SER A 460 13.31 -8.83 10.06
CA SER A 460 13.42 -10.24 9.65
C SER A 460 14.42 -11.03 10.51
N GLY A 461 14.50 -12.34 10.30
CA GLY A 461 15.30 -13.27 11.10
C GLY A 461 16.74 -13.47 10.63
N GLY A 462 17.29 -12.55 9.84
CA GLY A 462 18.60 -12.70 9.22
C GLY A 462 18.71 -14.00 8.41
N TYR A 463 19.64 -14.88 8.80
CA TYR A 463 19.84 -16.18 8.13
C TYR A 463 18.63 -17.12 8.22
N ALA A 464 17.73 -16.88 9.18
CA ALA A 464 16.51 -17.64 9.37
C ALA A 464 15.29 -17.00 8.71
N SER A 465 15.44 -15.86 8.03
CA SER A 465 14.36 -15.24 7.26
C SER A 465 13.89 -16.18 6.15
N TRP A 466 12.62 -16.05 5.77
CA TRP A 466 12.12 -16.85 4.66
C TRP A 466 12.89 -16.51 3.37
N PRO A 467 13.27 -17.51 2.55
CA PRO A 467 13.97 -17.22 1.32
C PRO A 467 13.10 -16.43 0.34
N ALA A 468 13.65 -15.34 -0.18
CA ALA A 468 12.94 -14.44 -1.08
C ALA A 468 13.01 -14.84 -2.56
N GLY A 469 13.81 -15.86 -2.90
CA GLY A 469 14.05 -16.25 -4.30
C GLY A 469 14.28 -15.05 -5.22
N HIS A 470 13.81 -15.17 -6.46
CA HIS A 470 13.70 -14.06 -7.42
C HIS A 470 12.36 -13.32 -7.26
N LEU A 471 11.98 -13.02 -6.01
CA LEU A 471 10.69 -12.45 -5.61
C LEU A 471 9.48 -13.32 -5.95
N ILE A 472 9.65 -14.63 -5.82
CA ILE A 472 8.58 -15.59 -6.02
C ILE A 472 7.96 -15.90 -4.66
N HIS A 473 6.69 -15.54 -4.48
CA HIS A 473 5.97 -15.81 -3.23
C HIS A 473 5.78 -17.32 -3.02
N PRO A 474 6.09 -17.85 -1.83
CA PRO A 474 5.82 -19.25 -1.49
C PRO A 474 4.31 -19.50 -1.43
N LYS A 475 3.91 -20.65 -1.97
CA LYS A 475 2.53 -21.16 -1.93
C LYS A 475 2.33 -22.19 -0.83
N THR A 476 3.40 -22.81 -0.34
CA THR A 476 3.38 -23.76 0.78
C THR A 476 4.60 -23.57 1.68
N LYS A 477 4.54 -24.09 2.92
CA LYS A 477 5.65 -24.05 3.89
C LYS A 477 6.86 -24.89 3.47
N ASP A 478 6.69 -25.84 2.55
CA ASP A 478 7.74 -26.77 2.13
C ASP A 478 8.33 -26.42 0.75
N GLN A 479 7.86 -25.34 0.12
CA GLN A 479 8.30 -24.96 -1.21
C GLN A 479 9.80 -24.60 -1.22
N GLU A 480 10.55 -25.27 -2.09
CA GLU A 480 11.96 -24.99 -2.31
C GLU A 480 12.16 -23.92 -3.39
N PHE A 481 13.20 -23.12 -3.22
CA PHE A 481 13.60 -22.08 -4.16
C PHE A 481 15.05 -22.30 -4.60
N GLU A 482 15.34 -21.97 -5.85
CA GLU A 482 16.71 -21.89 -6.36
C GLU A 482 17.07 -20.41 -6.54
N GLY A 483 18.20 -20.00 -5.98
CA GLY A 483 18.80 -18.69 -6.24
C GLY A 483 19.98 -18.81 -7.20
N ALA A 484 20.61 -17.68 -7.52
CA ALA A 484 21.77 -17.62 -8.41
C ALA A 484 22.95 -18.53 -8.00
N TRP A 485 23.03 -18.91 -6.72
CA TRP A 485 24.10 -19.73 -6.14
C TRP A 485 23.62 -21.12 -5.68
N GLY A 486 22.46 -21.57 -6.17
CA GLY A 486 21.87 -22.89 -5.89
C GLY A 486 20.64 -22.84 -4.98
N LYS A 487 20.22 -24.00 -4.47
CA LYS A 487 19.04 -24.14 -3.62
C LYS A 487 19.16 -23.30 -2.35
N LEU A 488 18.14 -22.48 -2.07
CA LEU A 488 17.99 -21.77 -0.82
C LEU A 488 17.66 -22.79 0.29
N LYS A 489 18.36 -22.68 1.43
CA LYS A 489 18.44 -23.77 2.41
C LYS A 489 17.53 -23.61 3.63
N THR A 490 16.92 -22.45 3.84
CA THR A 490 16.08 -22.22 5.03
C THR A 490 14.82 -23.08 4.96
N LYS A 491 14.64 -23.95 5.96
CA LYS A 491 13.44 -24.79 6.13
C LYS A 491 12.43 -24.11 7.08
N TRP A 492 11.17 -24.51 7.01
CA TRP A 492 10.09 -23.94 7.82
C TRP A 492 10.39 -23.97 9.31
N GLU A 493 10.94 -25.06 9.84
CA GLU A 493 11.24 -25.19 11.27
C GLU A 493 12.30 -24.17 11.72
N THR A 494 13.24 -23.85 10.83
CA THR A 494 14.27 -22.82 11.09
C THR A 494 13.63 -21.43 11.12
N TYR A 495 12.75 -21.12 10.17
CA TYR A 495 12.00 -19.86 10.16
C TYR A 495 11.06 -19.73 11.36
N ALA A 496 10.29 -20.77 11.67
CA ALA A 496 9.36 -20.78 12.78
C ALA A 496 10.05 -20.55 14.13
N LYS A 497 11.25 -21.12 14.32
CA LYS A 497 12.03 -21.02 15.56
C LYS A 497 12.86 -19.74 15.67
N TRP A 498 13.57 -19.38 14.62
CA TRP A 498 14.55 -18.28 14.65
C TRP A 498 14.12 -17.08 13.80
N GLY A 499 13.31 -17.28 12.76
CA GLY A 499 12.77 -16.17 11.96
C GLY A 499 11.70 -15.37 12.72
N ILE A 500 10.66 -16.07 13.14
CA ILE A 500 9.43 -15.50 13.74
C ILE A 500 9.13 -16.06 15.14
N GLY A 501 10.04 -16.84 15.73
CA GLY A 501 9.91 -17.43 17.07
C GLY A 501 10.11 -16.36 18.15
N HIS A 502 9.12 -16.15 19.02
CA HIS A 502 9.13 -15.07 20.00
C HIS A 502 10.01 -15.40 21.22
N GLU A 503 10.28 -16.67 21.48
CA GLU A 503 10.99 -17.19 22.66
C GLU A 503 12.48 -16.84 22.68
N SER A 504 13.03 -16.54 21.50
CA SER A 504 14.46 -16.24 21.31
C SER A 504 14.70 -14.87 20.67
N ARG A 505 13.66 -14.18 20.21
CA ARG A 505 13.77 -12.89 19.53
C ARG A 505 13.69 -11.74 20.52
N VAL A 506 14.59 -10.78 20.39
CA VAL A 506 14.67 -9.59 21.25
C VAL A 506 15.03 -8.34 20.44
N PRO A 507 14.55 -7.15 20.83
CA PRO A 507 14.74 -5.92 20.05
C PRO A 507 16.07 -5.22 20.38
N LEU A 508 17.21 -5.89 20.19
CA LEU A 508 18.52 -5.30 20.53
C LEU A 508 18.82 -4.05 19.70
N TRP A 509 18.51 -4.09 18.40
CA TRP A 509 18.65 -2.92 17.52
C TRP A 509 17.75 -1.77 17.98
N GLU A 510 16.45 -2.02 18.22
CA GLU A 510 15.54 -0.96 18.69
C GLU A 510 15.94 -0.42 20.07
N LEU A 511 16.44 -1.27 20.99
CA LEU A 511 16.94 -0.83 22.31
C LEU A 511 18.09 0.18 22.20
N VAL A 512 18.80 0.19 21.08
CA VAL A 512 19.94 1.07 20.82
C VAL A 512 19.58 2.22 19.88
N PHE A 513 18.74 2.01 18.86
CA PHE A 513 18.58 2.96 17.74
C PHE A 513 17.12 3.30 17.37
N HIS A 514 16.10 2.85 18.11
CA HIS A 514 14.68 3.10 17.75
C HIS A 514 14.36 4.57 17.49
N ASP A 515 14.88 5.49 18.31
CA ASP A 515 14.67 6.93 18.18
C ASP A 515 15.53 7.59 17.09
N CYS A 516 16.33 6.82 16.35
CA CYS A 516 17.31 7.30 15.38
C CYS A 516 17.01 6.85 13.94
N ILE A 517 16.42 5.67 13.74
CA ILE A 517 16.21 5.06 12.42
C ILE A 517 14.96 4.17 12.43
N VAL A 518 14.19 4.18 11.35
CA VAL A 518 12.97 3.34 11.22
C VAL A 518 13.34 1.98 10.65
N SER A 519 12.93 0.91 11.33
CA SER A 519 13.14 -0.48 10.89
C SER A 519 11.90 -1.07 10.24
N THR A 520 12.07 -1.82 9.15
CA THR A 520 10.99 -2.57 8.48
C THR A 520 11.38 -4.06 8.31
N TRP A 521 10.47 -4.85 7.76
CA TRP A 521 10.74 -6.24 7.37
C TRP A 521 11.59 -6.28 6.09
N TYR A 522 12.24 -7.40 5.81
CA TYR A 522 12.87 -7.61 4.51
C TYR A 522 11.77 -7.80 3.46
N TRP A 523 11.84 -7.19 2.29
CA TRP A 523 10.89 -7.40 1.18
C TRP A 523 10.55 -8.88 0.90
N GLY A 524 11.53 -9.77 1.02
CA GLY A 524 11.39 -11.23 0.90
C GLY A 524 10.90 -11.99 2.14
N ASP A 525 10.54 -11.25 3.17
CA ASP A 525 9.89 -11.69 4.39
C ASP A 525 8.96 -10.56 4.88
N ALA A 526 8.33 -9.86 3.93
CA ALA A 526 7.36 -8.79 4.16
C ALA A 526 6.21 -9.29 5.04
N SER A 527 5.42 -8.36 5.60
CA SER A 527 4.25 -8.73 6.41
C SER A 527 3.30 -9.64 5.64
N ASP A 528 3.15 -9.41 4.33
CA ASP A 528 2.27 -10.16 3.43
C ASP A 528 2.99 -11.15 2.50
N TRP A 529 4.29 -11.40 2.71
CA TRP A 529 5.06 -12.29 1.82
C TRP A 529 4.53 -13.74 1.82
N LEU A 530 4.13 -14.22 3.01
CA LEU A 530 3.72 -15.59 3.27
C LEU A 530 2.20 -15.80 3.23
N LEU A 531 1.42 -14.88 2.63
CA LEU A 531 -0.04 -14.97 2.65
C LEU A 531 -0.60 -16.30 2.14
N ASP A 532 -0.02 -16.86 1.08
CA ASP A 532 -0.49 -18.14 0.53
C ASP A 532 0.01 -19.34 1.36
N ALA A 533 1.26 -19.30 1.82
CA ALA A 533 1.91 -20.43 2.51
C ALA A 533 1.57 -20.55 4.01
N ALA A 534 1.41 -19.41 4.69
CA ALA A 534 1.26 -19.32 6.14
C ALA A 534 0.60 -17.98 6.55
N PRO A 535 -0.68 -17.74 6.18
CA PRO A 535 -1.37 -16.49 6.46
C PRO A 535 -1.39 -16.12 7.96
N GLU A 536 -1.33 -17.11 8.85
CA GLU A 536 -1.27 -16.94 10.31
C GLU A 536 -0.02 -16.20 10.81
N ILE A 537 1.01 -16.06 9.98
CA ILE A 537 2.22 -15.30 10.32
C ILE A 537 1.97 -13.79 10.28
N THR A 538 1.07 -13.31 9.43
CA THR A 538 0.84 -11.85 9.26
C THR A 538 0.40 -11.18 10.57
N PRO A 539 -0.60 -11.70 11.32
CA PRO A 539 -0.96 -11.13 12.62
C PRO A 539 0.17 -11.19 13.66
N LYS A 540 1.04 -12.20 13.58
CA LYS A 540 2.21 -12.31 14.46
C LYS A 540 3.25 -11.23 14.15
N LYS A 541 3.46 -10.92 12.86
CA LYS A 541 4.30 -9.79 12.42
C LYS A 541 3.71 -8.44 12.85
N ASP A 542 2.39 -8.26 12.71
CA ASP A 542 1.69 -7.08 13.24
C ASP A 542 1.97 -6.92 14.75
N ALA A 543 1.90 -8.02 15.52
CA ALA A 543 2.17 -8.01 16.95
C ALA A 543 3.64 -7.69 17.30
N PHE A 544 4.62 -8.14 16.51
CA PHE A 544 6.01 -7.70 16.65
C PHE A 544 6.20 -6.22 16.34
N ASN A 545 5.54 -5.72 15.29
CA ASN A 545 5.56 -4.29 14.97
C ASN A 545 4.97 -3.45 16.13
N ILE A 546 3.92 -3.95 16.80
CA ILE A 546 3.38 -3.31 18.01
C ILE A 546 4.40 -3.32 19.16
N LEU A 547 5.00 -4.49 19.44
CA LEU A 547 5.92 -4.65 20.55
C LEU A 547 7.17 -3.78 20.38
N TYR A 548 7.74 -3.77 19.18
CA TYR A 548 9.00 -3.08 18.89
C TYR A 548 8.78 -1.63 18.45
N GLY A 549 7.53 -1.23 18.21
CA GLY A 549 7.17 0.12 17.81
C GLY A 549 7.58 0.45 16.37
N THR A 550 7.56 -0.52 15.44
CA THR A 550 8.08 -0.41 14.07
C THR A 550 6.99 -0.42 12.99
N ILE A 551 7.35 -0.17 11.73
CA ILE A 551 6.41 -0.17 10.59
C ILE A 551 6.44 -1.49 9.81
N PRO A 552 5.34 -1.85 9.12
CA PRO A 552 5.30 -3.02 8.26
C PRO A 552 5.90 -2.72 6.88
N LEU A 553 6.30 -3.77 6.16
CA LEU A 553 6.55 -3.75 4.72
C LEU A 553 5.45 -4.56 4.03
N LEU A 554 4.86 -4.02 2.96
CA LEU A 554 3.74 -4.60 2.24
C LEU A 554 3.93 -4.52 0.72
N TRP A 555 3.31 -5.45 -0.01
CA TRP A 555 3.31 -5.47 -1.47
C TRP A 555 1.98 -4.97 -2.06
N ALA A 556 2.10 -4.09 -3.05
CA ALA A 556 1.00 -3.53 -3.81
C ALA A 556 0.87 -4.10 -5.24
N ASN A 557 1.71 -5.08 -5.62
CA ASN A 557 1.56 -5.78 -6.90
C ASN A 557 0.50 -6.90 -6.82
N LYS A 558 0.25 -7.59 -7.93
CA LYS A 558 -0.73 -8.69 -8.03
C LYS A 558 -0.52 -9.86 -7.05
N GLU A 559 0.70 -10.06 -6.54
CA GLU A 559 1.00 -11.13 -5.58
C GLU A 559 0.88 -10.67 -4.12
N GLY A 560 0.87 -9.35 -3.89
CA GLY A 560 0.81 -8.71 -2.58
C GLY A 560 -0.60 -8.53 -2.01
N ALA A 561 -0.66 -8.13 -0.74
CA ALA A 561 -1.92 -7.98 -0.02
C ALA A 561 -2.86 -6.97 -0.67
N TRP A 562 -2.37 -5.89 -1.30
CA TRP A 562 -3.27 -4.87 -1.89
C TRP A 562 -4.29 -5.46 -2.87
N HIS A 563 -3.85 -6.42 -3.69
CA HIS A 563 -4.68 -7.09 -4.69
C HIS A 563 -5.23 -8.44 -4.21
N LYS A 564 -4.45 -9.24 -3.48
CA LYS A 564 -4.92 -10.57 -3.03
C LYS A 564 -5.88 -10.52 -1.86
N ASP A 565 -5.58 -9.68 -0.87
CA ASP A 565 -6.36 -9.55 0.35
C ASP A 565 -6.22 -8.14 0.93
N ARG A 566 -6.97 -7.22 0.33
CA ARG A 566 -6.95 -5.80 0.72
C ARG A 566 -7.30 -5.60 2.19
N ALA A 567 -8.12 -6.47 2.78
CA ALA A 567 -8.48 -6.39 4.18
C ALA A 567 -7.26 -6.61 5.08
N VAL A 568 -6.36 -7.52 4.71
CA VAL A 568 -5.07 -7.72 5.41
C VAL A 568 -4.18 -6.49 5.29
N PHE A 569 -4.02 -5.91 4.10
CA PHE A 569 -3.23 -4.68 3.91
C PHE A 569 -3.72 -3.57 4.85
N LEU A 570 -5.03 -3.29 4.82
CA LEU A 570 -5.64 -2.24 5.62
C LEU A 570 -5.59 -2.54 7.13
N ARG A 571 -5.75 -3.81 7.54
CA ARG A 571 -5.60 -4.24 8.94
C ARG A 571 -4.18 -3.97 9.45
N THR A 572 -3.16 -4.42 8.71
CA THR A 572 -1.75 -4.27 9.09
C THR A 572 -1.38 -2.79 9.18
N TYR A 573 -1.74 -1.97 8.19
CA TYR A 573 -1.57 -0.51 8.23
C TYR A 573 -2.21 0.09 9.48
N ARG A 574 -3.51 -0.14 9.67
CA ARG A 574 -4.31 0.42 10.77
C ARG A 574 -3.72 0.07 12.13
N ASN A 575 -3.35 -1.19 12.34
CA ASN A 575 -2.90 -1.66 13.63
C ASN A 575 -1.50 -1.12 13.95
N THR A 576 -0.56 -1.10 13.00
CA THR A 576 0.86 -0.86 13.32
C THR A 576 1.27 0.60 13.16
N CYS A 577 0.78 1.28 12.12
CA CYS A 577 1.34 2.54 11.68
C CYS A 577 0.98 3.73 12.58
N LYS A 578 -0.23 3.77 13.15
CA LYS A 578 -0.64 4.88 14.03
C LYS A 578 0.15 4.87 15.34
N LEU A 579 0.49 3.69 15.85
CA LEU A 579 1.37 3.53 17.00
C LEU A 579 2.76 4.07 16.69
N HIS A 580 3.41 3.58 15.63
CA HIS A 580 4.74 4.04 15.22
C HIS A 580 4.76 5.56 15.00
N GLU A 581 3.74 6.14 14.37
CA GLU A 581 3.64 7.60 14.19
C GLU A 581 3.82 8.37 15.51
N THR A 582 3.27 7.85 16.61
CA THR A 582 3.41 8.48 17.94
C THR A 582 4.73 8.19 18.63
N LEU A 583 5.35 7.04 18.34
CA LEU A 583 6.55 6.52 19.01
C LEU A 583 7.86 6.81 18.28
N ALA A 584 7.84 7.20 17.01
CA ALA A 584 9.04 7.29 16.15
C ALA A 584 10.21 8.12 16.71
N THR A 585 9.96 9.00 17.69
CA THR A 585 10.98 9.86 18.33
C THR A 585 11.34 9.44 19.76
N ALA A 586 10.71 8.39 20.29
CA ALA A 586 10.91 7.91 21.64
C ALA A 586 11.96 6.79 21.66
N GLU A 587 12.86 6.80 22.64
CA GLU A 587 13.81 5.72 22.85
C GLU A 587 13.08 4.49 23.41
N LEU A 588 13.33 3.30 22.87
CA LEU A 588 12.91 2.05 23.50
C LEU A 588 13.80 1.78 24.72
N LEU A 589 13.29 1.98 25.94
CA LEU A 589 14.07 1.91 27.19
C LEU A 589 14.28 0.48 27.70
N SER A 590 13.26 -0.38 27.60
CA SER A 590 13.33 -1.73 28.13
C SER A 590 12.56 -2.74 27.29
N HIS A 591 12.92 -4.01 27.45
CA HIS A 591 12.24 -5.18 26.93
C HIS A 591 12.25 -6.28 28.00
N GLU A 592 11.11 -6.94 28.22
CA GLU A 592 10.95 -7.96 29.26
C GLU A 592 10.11 -9.14 28.77
N PHE A 593 10.50 -10.36 29.16
CA PHE A 593 9.63 -11.53 29.10
C PHE A 593 8.79 -11.55 30.37
N VAL A 594 7.47 -11.44 30.24
CA VAL A 594 6.53 -11.35 31.36
C VAL A 594 6.13 -12.74 31.87
N THR A 595 6.11 -13.73 30.98
CA THR A 595 5.84 -15.13 31.31
C THR A 595 7.10 -15.98 31.17
N SER A 596 7.18 -17.08 31.92
CA SER A 596 8.35 -17.97 31.93
C SER A 596 8.56 -18.71 30.61
N ASP A 597 7.48 -18.97 29.86
CA ASP A 597 7.52 -19.49 28.49
C ASP A 597 7.89 -18.43 27.44
N ARG A 598 8.08 -17.17 27.85
CA ARG A 598 8.46 -16.02 27.01
C ARG A 598 7.42 -15.61 25.98
N ALA A 599 6.20 -16.16 26.08
CA ALA A 599 5.10 -15.89 25.17
C ALA A 599 4.52 -14.48 25.32
N VAL A 600 4.57 -13.92 26.54
CA VAL A 600 4.12 -12.55 26.79
C VAL A 600 5.33 -11.65 26.96
N GLN A 601 5.37 -10.57 26.19
CA GLN A 601 6.50 -9.63 26.16
C GLN A 601 6.02 -8.21 26.39
N ARG A 602 6.88 -7.41 27.02
CA ARG A 602 6.62 -6.01 27.34
C ARG A 602 7.78 -5.12 26.91
N THR A 603 7.46 -3.97 26.34
CA THR A 603 8.41 -2.88 26.05
C THR A 603 7.96 -1.57 26.67
N GLN A 604 8.92 -0.72 27.05
CA GLN A 604 8.67 0.62 27.56
C GLN A 604 9.49 1.65 26.78
N PHE A 605 8.84 2.75 26.39
CA PHE A 605 9.44 3.85 25.65
C PHE A 605 9.65 5.09 26.52
N SER A 606 10.53 5.98 26.09
CA SER A 606 10.92 7.18 26.84
C SER A 606 9.81 8.21 27.03
N ASP A 607 8.73 8.13 26.26
CA ASP A 607 7.53 8.96 26.45
C ASP A 607 6.52 8.33 27.44
N SER A 608 6.94 7.28 28.16
CA SER A 608 6.12 6.47 29.07
C SER A 608 5.11 5.54 28.38
N THR A 609 5.15 5.39 27.05
CA THR A 609 4.34 4.36 26.39
C THR A 609 4.83 2.97 26.75
N VAL A 610 3.90 2.07 27.05
CA VAL A 610 4.14 0.66 27.34
C VAL A 610 3.34 -0.19 26.35
N CYS A 611 4.01 -1.13 25.68
CA CYS A 611 3.37 -2.15 24.85
C CYS A 611 3.49 -3.51 25.55
N LEU A 612 2.37 -4.23 25.67
CA LEU A 612 2.32 -5.60 26.18
C LEU A 612 1.66 -6.47 25.10
N VAL A 613 2.32 -7.55 24.70
CA VAL A 613 1.89 -8.44 23.62
C VAL A 613 1.89 -9.89 24.10
N ASN A 614 0.83 -10.63 23.76
CA ASN A 614 0.75 -12.08 23.96
C ASN A 614 0.93 -12.80 22.63
N PHE A 615 2.05 -13.50 22.43
CA PHE A 615 2.27 -14.36 21.27
C PHE A 615 1.83 -15.82 21.49
N GLY A 616 1.50 -16.18 22.74
CA GLY A 616 1.12 -17.53 23.13
C GLY A 616 -0.23 -17.94 22.56
N GLU A 617 -0.42 -19.23 22.34
CA GLU A 617 -1.66 -19.79 21.79
C GLU A 617 -2.87 -19.57 22.71
N LYS A 618 -2.62 -19.53 24.02
CA LYS A 618 -3.67 -19.34 25.03
C LYS A 618 -3.87 -17.85 25.34
N PRO A 619 -5.12 -17.40 25.55
CA PRO A 619 -5.36 -16.06 26.03
C PRO A 619 -4.64 -15.75 27.35
N TYR A 620 -4.12 -14.54 27.47
CA TYR A 620 -3.40 -14.07 28.66
C TYR A 620 -4.17 -12.97 29.37
N ARG A 621 -4.43 -13.16 30.67
CA ARG A 621 -5.09 -12.15 31.50
C ARG A 621 -4.07 -11.13 32.01
N ALA A 622 -4.13 -9.92 31.47
CA ALA A 622 -3.31 -8.79 31.88
C ALA A 622 -4.09 -7.83 32.80
N THR A 623 -3.38 -7.12 33.66
CA THR A 623 -3.92 -5.96 34.38
C THR A 623 -3.19 -4.71 33.91
N VAL A 624 -3.90 -3.81 33.25
CA VAL A 624 -3.34 -2.56 32.70
C VAL A 624 -4.13 -1.38 33.22
N ALA A 625 -3.43 -0.41 33.83
CA ALA A 625 -4.04 0.76 34.48
C ALA A 625 -5.20 0.39 35.44
N GLY A 626 -5.04 -0.71 36.20
CA GLY A 626 -6.03 -1.19 37.16
C GLY A 626 -7.24 -1.92 36.56
N LYS A 627 -7.29 -2.14 35.23
CA LYS A 627 -8.35 -2.88 34.56
C LYS A 627 -7.83 -4.23 34.07
N ALA A 628 -8.60 -5.29 34.33
CA ALA A 628 -8.33 -6.59 33.75
C ALA A 628 -8.74 -6.60 32.28
N CYS A 629 -7.88 -7.15 31.42
CA CYS A 629 -8.19 -7.44 30.03
C CYS A 629 -7.60 -8.79 29.65
N GLU A 630 -8.18 -9.43 28.62
CA GLU A 630 -7.74 -10.73 28.14
C GLU A 630 -7.17 -10.55 26.73
N LEU A 631 -5.89 -10.89 26.55
CA LEU A 631 -5.17 -10.78 25.28
C LEU A 631 -5.24 -12.13 24.55
N PRO A 632 -5.89 -12.23 23.37
CA PRO A 632 -5.83 -13.46 22.57
C PRO A 632 -4.41 -13.72 22.06
N GLN A 633 -4.20 -14.82 21.32
CA GLN A 633 -2.95 -15.01 20.58
C GLN A 633 -2.71 -13.85 19.61
N ASN A 634 -1.48 -13.34 19.62
CA ASN A 634 -1.06 -12.11 18.95
C ASN A 634 -1.86 -10.86 19.38
N GLY A 635 -2.54 -10.91 20.53
CA GLY A 635 -3.25 -9.79 21.13
C GLY A 635 -2.31 -8.85 21.87
N TRP A 636 -2.70 -7.59 22.00
CA TRP A 636 -1.87 -6.56 22.63
C TRP A 636 -2.67 -5.52 23.39
N VAL A 637 -1.97 -4.81 24.26
CA VAL A 637 -2.44 -3.59 24.89
C VAL A 637 -1.28 -2.60 24.97
N VAL A 638 -1.56 -1.38 24.54
CA VAL A 638 -0.64 -0.26 24.48
C VAL A 638 -1.23 0.89 25.27
N THR A 639 -0.46 1.39 26.22
CA THR A 639 -0.83 2.54 27.05
C THR A 639 0.25 3.58 26.98
N GLY A 640 -0.05 4.74 26.42
CA GLY A 640 0.85 5.89 26.36
C GLY A 640 0.09 7.22 26.46
N PRO A 641 0.82 8.35 26.59
CA PRO A 641 0.19 9.66 26.69
C PRO A 641 -0.50 10.11 25.39
N LYS A 642 0.00 9.65 24.24
CA LYS A 642 -0.50 10.01 22.90
C LYS A 642 -1.26 8.88 22.21
N VAL A 643 -1.24 7.67 22.76
CA VAL A 643 -1.88 6.51 22.13
C VAL A 643 -2.43 5.55 23.18
N GLN A 644 -3.65 5.09 22.95
CA GLN A 644 -4.22 3.95 23.65
C GLN A 644 -4.73 2.98 22.59
N GLN A 645 -4.22 1.76 22.61
CA GLN A 645 -4.54 0.78 21.58
C GLN A 645 -4.59 -0.61 22.17
N SER A 646 -5.51 -1.46 21.69
CA SER A 646 -5.62 -2.84 22.14
C SER A 646 -6.19 -3.75 21.07
N LEU A 647 -5.79 -5.01 21.11
CA LEU A 647 -6.49 -6.16 20.55
C LEU A 647 -6.74 -7.12 21.71
N VAL A 648 -7.96 -7.15 22.21
CA VAL A 648 -8.39 -7.88 23.42
C VAL A 648 -9.60 -8.75 23.12
N LEU A 649 -9.90 -9.74 23.96
CA LEU A 649 -11.17 -10.46 23.92
C LEU A 649 -12.25 -9.68 24.69
N GLU A 650 -13.38 -9.41 24.02
CA GLU A 650 -14.63 -8.93 24.64
C GLU A 650 -15.71 -9.96 24.31
N ASP A 651 -16.34 -10.53 25.34
CA ASP A 651 -17.32 -11.63 25.20
C ASP A 651 -16.82 -12.78 24.30
N GLY A 652 -15.53 -13.13 24.45
CA GLY A 652 -14.86 -14.18 23.68
C GLY A 652 -14.51 -13.83 22.23
N LYS A 653 -14.78 -12.60 21.78
CA LYS A 653 -14.48 -12.13 20.42
C LYS A 653 -13.31 -11.15 20.42
N PRO A 654 -12.36 -11.24 19.48
CA PRO A 654 -11.32 -10.23 19.33
C PRO A 654 -11.91 -8.88 18.96
N VAL A 655 -11.58 -7.86 19.73
CA VAL A 655 -11.95 -6.46 19.50
C VAL A 655 -10.69 -5.63 19.45
N THR A 656 -10.52 -4.91 18.34
CA THR A 656 -9.48 -3.92 18.16
C THR A 656 -10.01 -2.55 18.52
N SER A 657 -9.23 -1.76 19.26
CA SER A 657 -9.54 -0.37 19.54
C SER A 657 -8.26 0.46 19.48
N ILE A 658 -8.32 1.62 18.84
CA ILE A 658 -7.18 2.54 18.69
C ILE A 658 -7.69 3.95 18.98
N ARG A 659 -6.97 4.71 19.81
CA ARG A 659 -7.20 6.13 20.03
C ARG A 659 -5.86 6.85 20.03
N ALA A 660 -5.75 7.87 19.19
CA ALA A 660 -4.61 8.76 19.06
C ALA A 660 -5.11 10.18 18.72
N PRO A 661 -4.28 11.24 18.82
CA PRO A 661 -4.67 12.57 18.40
C PRO A 661 -5.29 12.59 17.00
N GLY A 662 -6.54 13.03 16.90
CA GLY A 662 -7.27 13.15 15.64
C GLY A 662 -7.64 11.82 14.99
N TYR A 663 -7.48 10.69 15.67
CA TYR A 663 -7.74 9.37 15.10
C TYR A 663 -8.34 8.41 16.13
N ALA A 664 -9.43 7.74 15.76
CA ALA A 664 -9.91 6.59 16.51
C ALA A 664 -10.37 5.48 15.58
N PHE A 665 -10.22 4.24 16.05
CA PHE A 665 -10.76 3.06 15.38
C PHE A 665 -11.36 2.12 16.41
N SER A 666 -12.47 1.49 16.06
CA SER A 666 -13.00 0.34 16.80
C SER A 666 -13.80 -0.57 15.87
N ASP A 667 -13.69 -1.87 16.09
CA ASP A 667 -14.59 -2.88 15.53
C ASP A 667 -15.58 -3.43 16.59
N ARG A 668 -15.66 -2.77 17.76
CA ARG A 668 -16.61 -3.08 18.82
C ARG A 668 -18.05 -2.94 18.28
N GLY A 669 -18.73 -4.06 18.14
CA GLY A 669 -20.04 -4.16 17.48
C GLY A 669 -20.04 -4.95 16.18
N GLY A 670 -18.89 -5.50 15.76
CA GLY A 670 -18.75 -6.33 14.57
C GLY A 670 -18.64 -5.54 13.25
N VAL A 671 -18.58 -4.21 13.34
CA VAL A 671 -18.48 -3.31 12.19
C VAL A 671 -17.26 -2.41 12.41
N PRO A 672 -16.26 -2.42 11.51
CA PRO A 672 -15.11 -1.53 11.60
C PRO A 672 -15.54 -0.07 11.41
N VAL A 673 -15.27 0.79 12.39
CA VAL A 673 -15.54 2.23 12.33
C VAL A 673 -14.23 2.99 12.56
N THR A 674 -13.89 3.86 11.62
CA THR A 674 -12.73 4.77 11.72
C THR A 674 -13.21 6.20 11.83
N LEU A 675 -12.63 6.96 12.76
CA LEU A 675 -12.86 8.39 12.98
C LEU A 675 -11.56 9.14 12.69
N VAL A 676 -11.59 10.13 11.80
CA VAL A 676 -10.43 10.99 11.49
C VAL A 676 -10.84 12.45 11.62
N ALA A 677 -10.16 13.20 12.49
CA ALA A 677 -10.39 14.63 12.62
C ALA A 677 -9.62 15.36 11.52
N GLU A 678 -10.35 15.94 10.55
CA GLU A 678 -9.77 16.66 9.42
C GLU A 678 -9.40 18.09 9.80
N SER A 679 -10.25 18.73 10.62
CA SER A 679 -10.02 20.05 11.19
C SER A 679 -10.96 20.28 12.38
N GLU A 680 -10.89 21.45 13.03
CA GLU A 680 -11.74 21.77 14.18
C GLU A 680 -13.23 21.69 13.81
N GLY A 681 -13.93 20.69 14.36
CA GLY A 681 -15.35 20.46 14.08
C GLY A 681 -15.65 19.66 12.81
N TRP A 682 -14.63 19.12 12.12
CA TRP A 682 -14.78 18.24 10.96
C TRP A 682 -14.26 16.84 11.29
N LEU A 683 -15.17 15.87 11.39
CA LEU A 683 -14.84 14.49 11.70
C LEU A 683 -15.31 13.55 10.60
N ARG A 684 -14.36 12.98 9.87
CA ARG A 684 -14.60 11.91 8.90
C ARG A 684 -14.93 10.63 9.66
N VAL A 685 -15.98 9.94 9.22
CA VAL A 685 -16.42 8.65 9.75
C VAL A 685 -16.44 7.66 8.59
N THR A 686 -15.61 6.62 8.65
CA THR A 686 -15.62 5.54 7.66
C THR A 686 -16.17 4.29 8.30
N VAL A 687 -17.24 3.75 7.72
CA VAL A 687 -17.89 2.50 8.12
C VAL A 687 -17.49 1.43 7.13
N GLY A 688 -16.73 0.44 7.59
CA GLY A 688 -16.06 -0.55 6.73
C GLY A 688 -16.92 -1.75 6.29
N ALA A 689 -18.15 -1.86 6.77
CA ALA A 689 -19.07 -2.95 6.46
C ALA A 689 -20.53 -2.49 6.55
N SER A 690 -21.47 -3.32 6.11
CA SER A 690 -22.89 -3.07 6.32
C SER A 690 -23.24 -3.17 7.82
N ALA A 691 -24.18 -2.34 8.26
CA ALA A 691 -24.56 -2.23 9.67
C ALA A 691 -26.02 -1.81 9.80
N ALA A 692 -26.79 -2.50 10.63
CA ALA A 692 -28.14 -2.06 10.98
C ALA A 692 -28.12 -0.76 11.81
N CYS A 693 -27.10 -0.61 12.65
CA CYS A 693 -26.86 0.57 13.47
C CYS A 693 -25.35 0.73 13.68
N VAL A 694 -24.83 1.92 13.44
CA VAL A 694 -23.46 2.34 13.68
C VAL A 694 -23.44 3.16 14.95
N ARG A 695 -22.59 2.78 15.90
CA ARG A 695 -22.34 3.54 17.12
C ARG A 695 -20.95 4.13 17.07
N LEU A 696 -20.83 5.41 17.36
CA LEU A 696 -19.52 6.03 17.50
C LEU A 696 -19.50 7.08 18.60
N ARG A 697 -18.32 7.23 19.21
CA ARG A 697 -18.04 8.24 20.23
C ARG A 697 -17.08 9.27 19.65
N PRO A 698 -17.57 10.42 19.17
CA PRO A 698 -16.70 11.37 18.46
C PRO A 698 -15.53 11.91 19.30
N ALA A 699 -15.69 11.96 20.62
CA ALA A 699 -14.68 12.44 21.56
C ALA A 699 -13.41 11.56 21.59
N ASP A 700 -13.50 10.33 21.06
CA ASP A 700 -12.36 9.42 20.98
C ASP A 700 -11.29 9.89 19.99
N ALA A 701 -11.67 10.64 18.95
CA ALA A 701 -10.76 11.25 17.98
C ALA A 701 -10.62 12.78 18.17
N ASP A 702 -11.68 13.47 18.58
CA ASP A 702 -11.72 14.92 18.76
C ASP A 702 -12.18 15.30 20.19
N ARG A 703 -11.21 15.44 21.09
CA ARG A 703 -11.45 15.77 22.52
C ARG A 703 -12.04 17.16 22.76
N ALA A 704 -11.91 18.09 21.80
CA ALA A 704 -12.45 19.44 21.93
C ALA A 704 -13.98 19.46 21.79
N SER A 705 -14.58 18.37 21.30
CA SER A 705 -16.01 18.28 21.08
C SER A 705 -16.80 17.95 22.35
N LYS A 706 -17.22 18.98 23.09
CA LYS A 706 -18.23 18.86 24.16
C LYS A 706 -19.70 18.95 23.68
N ALA A 707 -19.93 19.18 22.38
CA ALA A 707 -21.27 19.42 21.84
C ALA A 707 -21.95 18.11 21.38
N THR A 708 -23.18 17.88 21.85
CA THR A 708 -24.10 16.84 21.35
C THR A 708 -24.82 17.25 20.07
N THR A 709 -24.69 18.51 19.63
CA THR A 709 -25.32 19.07 18.43
C THR A 709 -24.37 18.99 17.23
N GLY A 710 -24.80 18.36 16.14
CA GLY A 710 -24.02 18.25 14.89
C GLY A 710 -24.91 18.03 13.67
N VAL A 711 -24.30 17.99 12.48
CA VAL A 711 -24.92 17.42 11.26
C VAL A 711 -24.06 16.24 10.83
N LEU A 712 -24.68 15.12 10.48
CA LEU A 712 -23.98 14.02 9.83
C LEU A 712 -24.36 14.03 8.36
N TYR A 713 -23.38 14.00 7.47
CA TYR A 713 -23.58 13.86 6.04
C TYR A 713 -23.10 12.50 5.59
N ARG A 714 -23.87 11.81 4.75
CA ARG A 714 -23.29 10.79 3.88
C ARG A 714 -22.41 11.48 2.86
N CYS A 715 -21.28 10.89 2.51
CA CYS A 715 -20.36 11.45 1.52
C CYS A 715 -20.38 10.64 0.22
N ASP A 716 -20.01 11.29 -0.88
CA ASP A 716 -19.70 10.62 -2.15
C ASP A 716 -18.30 9.97 -2.12
N GLU A 717 -17.92 9.37 -3.25
CA GLU A 717 -16.62 8.69 -3.42
C GLU A 717 -15.42 9.65 -3.31
N GLN A 718 -15.63 10.95 -3.50
CA GLN A 718 -14.63 12.00 -3.35
C GLN A 718 -14.62 12.60 -1.93
N GLY A 719 -15.42 12.05 -1.01
CA GLY A 719 -15.52 12.50 0.38
C GLY A 719 -16.30 13.81 0.55
N GLN A 720 -17.01 14.29 -0.48
CA GLN A 720 -17.83 15.50 -0.37
C GLN A 720 -19.21 15.18 0.21
N PRO A 721 -19.82 16.10 1.00
CA PRO A 721 -21.16 15.92 1.55
C PRO A 721 -22.22 15.73 0.46
N LEU A 722 -22.95 14.61 0.51
CA LEU A 722 -24.02 14.24 -0.41
C LEU A 722 -25.41 14.62 0.13
N ASP A 723 -25.82 14.01 1.25
CA ASP A 723 -27.09 14.33 1.92
C ASP A 723 -26.97 14.11 3.43
N VAL A 724 -27.85 14.77 4.18
CA VAL A 724 -27.92 14.68 5.64
C VAL A 724 -28.45 13.31 6.06
N VAL A 725 -27.79 12.72 7.06
CA VAL A 725 -28.18 11.48 7.70
C VAL A 725 -28.64 11.80 9.11
N GLU A 726 -29.85 11.38 9.46
CA GLU A 726 -30.34 11.49 10.83
C GLU A 726 -29.53 10.58 11.75
N PHE A 727 -29.20 11.10 12.92
CA PHE A 727 -28.61 10.34 14.01
C PHE A 727 -29.31 10.72 15.31
N ARG A 728 -29.26 9.82 16.28
CA ARG A 728 -29.80 10.03 17.63
C ARG A 728 -28.69 9.92 18.68
N ALA A 729 -28.95 10.47 19.86
CA ALA A 729 -28.05 10.28 21.00
C ALA A 729 -28.12 8.82 21.50
N GLY A 730 -26.95 8.21 21.73
CA GLY A 730 -26.81 6.89 22.36
C GLY A 730 -26.50 7.01 23.84
N ALA A 731 -25.55 6.20 24.34
CA ALA A 731 -24.98 6.40 25.67
C ALA A 731 -24.25 7.75 25.78
N VAL A 732 -23.79 8.11 26.98
CA VAL A 732 -23.20 9.44 27.25
C VAL A 732 -22.03 9.75 26.30
N GLY A 733 -22.25 10.68 25.37
CA GLY A 733 -21.27 11.12 24.36
C GLY A 733 -21.20 10.28 23.09
N GLU A 734 -22.09 9.30 22.93
CA GLU A 734 -22.22 8.48 21.72
C GLU A 734 -23.36 8.97 20.82
N ILE A 735 -23.21 8.73 19.52
CA ILE A 735 -24.28 8.89 18.52
C ILE A 735 -24.53 7.57 17.82
N GLU A 736 -25.78 7.36 17.41
CA GLU A 736 -26.23 6.20 16.65
C GLU A 736 -26.88 6.62 15.34
N PHE A 737 -26.52 5.96 14.22
CA PHE A 737 -27.17 6.15 12.92
C PHE A 737 -27.19 4.86 12.10
N GLY A 738 -28.07 4.79 11.10
CA GLY A 738 -28.23 3.63 10.23
C GLY A 738 -29.67 3.45 9.75
N PRO A 739 -29.94 2.44 8.92
CA PRO A 739 -29.01 1.40 8.47
C PRO A 739 -27.99 1.89 7.43
N VAL A 740 -26.81 1.27 7.42
CA VAL A 740 -25.75 1.45 6.43
C VAL A 740 -25.68 0.16 5.58
N ALA A 741 -26.08 0.24 4.32
CA ALA A 741 -26.25 -0.94 3.46
C ALA A 741 -24.93 -1.54 2.95
N ALA A 742 -23.87 -0.74 2.84
CA ALA A 742 -22.56 -1.12 2.31
C ALA A 742 -21.48 -0.18 2.89
N PRO A 743 -20.18 -0.52 2.78
CA PRO A 743 -19.10 0.37 3.22
C PRO A 743 -19.28 1.79 2.67
N ALA A 744 -19.18 2.79 3.55
CA ALA A 744 -19.49 4.17 3.21
C ALA A 744 -18.72 5.16 4.09
N SER A 745 -18.54 6.37 3.55
CA SER A 745 -17.95 7.50 4.25
C SER A 745 -19.03 8.51 4.66
N PHE A 746 -18.85 9.09 5.84
CA PHE A 746 -19.72 10.12 6.40
C PHE A 746 -18.86 11.25 6.97
N LEU A 747 -19.47 12.43 7.11
CA LEU A 747 -18.83 13.61 7.68
C LEU A 747 -19.71 14.17 8.79
N LEU A 748 -19.21 14.12 10.02
CA LEU A 748 -19.84 14.72 11.18
C LEU A 748 -19.29 16.15 11.39
N LEU A 749 -20.13 17.14 11.15
CA LEU A 749 -19.83 18.56 11.33
C LEU A 749 -20.40 19.10 12.63
N ARG A 750 -19.58 19.83 13.39
CA ARG A 750 -19.93 20.36 14.72
C ARG A 750 -19.23 21.69 15.00
N GLY A 751 -19.81 22.51 15.87
CA GLY A 751 -19.18 23.77 16.31
C GLY A 751 -18.75 24.65 15.13
N LYS A 752 -17.44 24.93 15.02
CA LYS A 752 -16.88 25.71 13.90
C LYS A 752 -17.05 25.04 12.54
N GLY A 753 -17.15 23.71 12.48
CA GLY A 753 -17.40 22.99 11.23
C GLY A 753 -18.76 23.28 10.60
N MET A 754 -19.72 23.79 11.38
CA MET A 754 -21.06 24.14 10.89
C MET A 754 -21.18 25.60 10.44
N GLN A 755 -20.10 26.37 10.33
CA GLN A 755 -20.15 27.82 10.03
C GLN A 755 -20.41 28.15 8.55
N GLN A 756 -21.28 27.37 7.91
CA GLN A 756 -21.80 27.58 6.56
C GLN A 756 -23.30 27.18 6.54
N PRO A 757 -24.13 27.79 5.68
CA PRO A 757 -25.48 27.32 5.40
C PRO A 757 -25.46 25.97 4.66
N ASP A 758 -26.60 25.27 4.68
CA ASP A 758 -26.82 24.06 3.89
C ASP A 758 -28.31 23.94 3.57
N LEU A 759 -28.71 24.46 2.41
CA LEU A 759 -30.06 24.30 1.92
C LEU A 759 -30.30 22.83 1.54
N ARG A 760 -31.47 22.31 1.89
CA ARG A 760 -31.91 20.97 1.51
C ARG A 760 -33.35 21.03 1.06
N VAL A 761 -33.65 20.41 -0.07
CA VAL A 761 -35.02 20.25 -0.58
C VAL A 761 -35.52 18.86 -0.21
N SER A 762 -36.64 18.79 0.50
CA SER A 762 -37.29 17.52 0.88
C SER A 762 -38.81 17.59 0.76
N ASP A 763 -39.49 16.46 0.97
CA ASP A 763 -40.95 16.36 1.09
C ASP A 763 -41.73 17.01 -0.06
N MET A 764 -41.25 16.82 -1.29
CA MET A 764 -41.93 17.33 -2.47
C MET A 764 -43.30 16.63 -2.65
N GLN A 765 -44.36 17.41 -2.78
CA GLN A 765 -45.73 16.95 -2.98
C GLN A 765 -46.39 17.68 -4.14
N ILE A 766 -47.28 16.97 -4.85
CA ILE A 766 -47.98 17.46 -6.05
C ILE A 766 -49.48 17.19 -5.90
N GLU A 767 -50.31 18.20 -6.15
CA GLU A 767 -51.76 18.11 -6.11
C GLU A 767 -52.41 18.86 -7.31
N PRO A 768 -53.36 18.25 -8.06
CA PRO A 768 -53.84 16.87 -7.92
C PRO A 768 -52.80 15.84 -8.40
N ALA A 769 -52.89 14.60 -7.91
CA ALA A 769 -51.96 13.52 -8.27
C ALA A 769 -52.05 13.07 -9.75
N ALA A 770 -53.17 13.34 -10.41
CA ALA A 770 -53.44 13.02 -11.81
C ALA A 770 -53.99 14.25 -12.56
N PRO A 771 -53.16 15.28 -12.81
CA PRO A 771 -53.60 16.51 -13.44
C PRO A 771 -53.93 16.30 -14.92
N LYS A 772 -54.84 17.13 -15.44
CA LYS A 772 -55.16 17.25 -16.87
C LYS A 772 -54.66 18.58 -17.41
N GLN A 773 -54.44 18.66 -18.71
CA GLN A 773 -54.07 19.91 -19.37
C GLN A 773 -55.04 21.05 -19.04
N GLY A 774 -54.51 22.11 -18.43
CA GLY A 774 -55.29 23.28 -18.02
C GLY A 774 -55.63 23.32 -16.53
N ASP A 775 -55.37 22.25 -15.78
CA ASP A 775 -55.47 22.25 -14.32
C ASP A 775 -54.39 23.16 -13.71
N LYS A 776 -54.70 23.75 -12.54
CA LYS A 776 -53.69 24.39 -11.68
C LYS A 776 -53.03 23.32 -10.82
N LEU A 777 -51.74 23.11 -11.03
CA LEU A 777 -50.95 22.10 -10.32
C LEU A 777 -50.22 22.74 -9.14
N ARG A 778 -50.62 22.39 -7.92
CA ARG A 778 -49.97 22.84 -6.70
C ARG A 778 -48.77 21.95 -6.41
N VAL A 779 -47.57 22.54 -6.46
CA VAL A 779 -46.31 21.87 -6.07
C VAL A 779 -45.84 22.48 -4.77
N SER A 780 -45.57 21.64 -3.77
CA SER A 780 -44.98 22.07 -2.50
C SER A 780 -43.74 21.27 -2.17
N ALA A 781 -42.80 21.87 -1.46
CA ALA A 781 -41.61 21.20 -0.95
C ALA A 781 -41.14 21.89 0.33
N THR A 782 -40.44 21.16 1.19
CA THR A 782 -39.78 21.70 2.37
C THR A 782 -38.37 22.14 2.00
N ILE A 783 -38.03 23.40 2.28
CA ILE A 783 -36.66 23.92 2.20
C ILE A 783 -36.14 24.07 3.61
N SER A 784 -35.08 23.35 3.94
CA SER A 784 -34.45 23.37 5.26
C SER A 784 -33.03 23.91 5.17
N ASN A 785 -32.57 24.60 6.21
CA ASN A 785 -31.17 24.98 6.37
C ASN A 785 -30.53 24.13 7.48
N TYR A 786 -29.78 23.08 7.11
CA TYR A 786 -29.07 22.21 8.05
C TYR A 786 -27.75 22.81 8.54
N GLY A 787 -27.29 23.88 7.89
CA GLY A 787 -26.11 24.63 8.27
C GLY A 787 -26.27 25.40 9.59
N GLY A 788 -25.13 25.80 10.16
CA GLY A 788 -25.09 26.60 11.39
C GLY A 788 -25.23 28.11 11.15
N VAL A 789 -25.31 28.56 9.91
CA VAL A 789 -25.40 29.98 9.53
C VAL A 789 -26.74 30.25 8.85
N PRO A 790 -27.46 31.34 9.20
CA PRO A 790 -28.70 31.71 8.52
C PRO A 790 -28.44 32.07 7.05
N VAL A 791 -29.44 31.85 6.20
CA VAL A 791 -29.44 32.26 4.80
C VAL A 791 -30.55 33.27 4.57
N SER A 792 -30.28 34.31 3.80
CA SER A 792 -31.26 35.33 3.43
C SER A 792 -31.37 35.43 1.92
N GLY A 793 -32.61 35.48 1.42
CA GLY A 793 -32.87 35.72 0.00
C GLY A 793 -32.48 34.58 -0.94
N ALA A 794 -32.42 33.33 -0.47
CA ALA A 794 -32.09 32.20 -1.33
C ALA A 794 -33.23 31.94 -2.33
N ALA A 795 -32.89 31.87 -3.62
CA ALA A 795 -33.86 31.57 -4.66
C ALA A 795 -34.25 30.09 -4.65
N VAL A 796 -35.52 29.81 -4.89
CA VAL A 796 -36.04 28.45 -5.03
C VAL A 796 -36.87 28.38 -6.31
N ASP A 797 -36.39 27.63 -7.30
CA ASP A 797 -37.05 27.49 -8.60
C ASP A 797 -37.93 26.25 -8.62
N PHE A 798 -39.19 26.44 -9.02
CA PHE A 798 -40.12 25.37 -9.36
C PHE A 798 -40.05 25.16 -10.87
N CYS A 799 -39.55 24.00 -11.27
CA CYS A 799 -39.22 23.68 -12.64
C CYS A 799 -40.18 22.64 -13.21
N VAL A 800 -40.49 22.78 -14.50
CA VAL A 800 -41.09 21.73 -15.33
C VAL A 800 -40.07 21.39 -16.40
N ASP A 801 -39.62 20.14 -16.43
CA ASP A 801 -38.60 19.63 -17.35
C ASP A 801 -37.32 20.49 -17.35
N GLY A 802 -36.89 20.91 -16.15
CA GLY A 802 -35.70 21.75 -15.92
C GLY A 802 -35.88 23.24 -16.24
N ARG A 803 -37.02 23.67 -16.77
CA ARG A 803 -37.32 25.08 -17.00
C ARG A 803 -38.01 25.67 -15.76
N ALA A 804 -37.42 26.72 -15.18
CA ALA A 804 -38.05 27.48 -14.09
C ALA A 804 -39.36 28.11 -14.57
N MET A 805 -40.47 27.68 -13.96
CA MET A 805 -41.83 28.16 -14.23
C MET A 805 -42.28 29.17 -13.19
N SER A 806 -41.82 29.00 -11.94
CA SER A 806 -42.05 29.91 -10.84
C SER A 806 -40.79 29.98 -9.97
N ARG A 807 -40.60 31.11 -9.29
CA ARG A 807 -39.49 31.34 -8.36
C ARG A 807 -40.04 31.87 -7.05
N ALA A 808 -39.69 31.19 -5.96
CA ALA A 808 -39.84 31.69 -4.61
C ALA A 808 -38.50 32.20 -4.07
N THR A 809 -38.55 32.86 -2.92
CA THR A 809 -37.36 33.27 -2.19
C THR A 809 -37.55 32.95 -0.72
N VAL A 810 -36.56 32.31 -0.11
CA VAL A 810 -36.60 31.90 1.30
C VAL A 810 -35.49 32.59 2.09
N SER A 811 -35.80 32.97 3.33
CA SER A 811 -34.81 33.34 4.33
C SER A 811 -35.00 32.42 5.53
N LEU A 812 -33.99 31.62 5.83
CA LEU A 812 -34.05 30.60 6.86
C LEU A 812 -33.01 30.88 7.94
N LYS A 813 -33.44 30.85 9.20
CA LYS A 813 -32.51 30.76 10.34
C LYS A 813 -31.74 29.44 10.26
N SER A 814 -30.62 29.34 10.96
CA SER A 814 -29.90 28.07 11.12
C SER A 814 -30.84 27.01 11.69
N ARG A 815 -30.81 25.79 11.16
CA ARG A 815 -31.63 24.65 11.60
C ARG A 815 -33.15 24.87 11.51
N ALA A 816 -33.58 25.78 10.64
CA ALA A 816 -34.99 26.00 10.37
C ALA A 816 -35.39 25.44 9.00
N GLY A 817 -36.65 25.08 8.84
CA GLY A 817 -37.26 24.74 7.56
C GLY A 817 -38.52 25.53 7.33
N THR A 818 -38.90 25.68 6.06
CA THR A 818 -40.17 26.26 5.65
C THR A 818 -40.70 25.51 4.44
N GLN A 819 -42.03 25.39 4.35
CA GLN A 819 -42.66 24.86 3.16
C GLN A 819 -42.81 25.99 2.14
N VAL A 820 -42.35 25.75 0.91
CA VAL A 820 -42.61 26.60 -0.23
C VAL A 820 -43.69 25.95 -1.09
N VAL A 821 -44.55 26.77 -1.68
CA VAL A 821 -45.65 26.32 -2.54
C VAL A 821 -45.66 27.19 -3.78
N ALA A 822 -45.82 26.56 -4.95
CA ALA A 822 -46.11 27.25 -6.19
C ALA A 822 -47.28 26.59 -6.91
N GLU A 823 -48.11 27.40 -7.55
CA GLU A 823 -49.10 26.93 -8.52
C GLU A 823 -48.49 27.01 -9.92
N LEU A 824 -48.44 25.87 -10.59
CA LEU A 824 -47.94 25.74 -11.96
C LEU A 824 -49.12 25.53 -12.91
N ASP A 825 -49.14 26.28 -14.01
CA ASP A 825 -50.16 26.13 -15.05
C ASP A 825 -49.79 24.97 -15.99
N THR A 826 -50.66 23.96 -16.09
CA THR A 826 -50.44 22.81 -16.97
C THR A 826 -51.02 22.98 -18.36
N ALA A 827 -51.60 24.14 -18.72
CA ALA A 827 -52.23 24.33 -20.03
C ALA A 827 -51.27 24.12 -21.22
N ALA A 828 -49.96 24.33 -20.99
CA ALA A 828 -48.90 24.06 -21.95
C ALA A 828 -48.26 22.67 -21.82
N ALA A 829 -48.56 21.91 -20.76
CA ALA A 829 -47.87 20.68 -20.38
C ALA A 829 -48.78 19.46 -20.52
N ASP A 830 -48.30 18.37 -21.12
CA ASP A 830 -49.01 17.07 -21.21
C ASP A 830 -48.04 15.90 -21.25
N GLY A 831 -48.53 14.69 -21.00
CA GLY A 831 -47.69 13.50 -20.94
C GLY A 831 -46.87 13.42 -19.65
N VAL A 832 -45.82 12.61 -19.67
CA VAL A 832 -44.88 12.47 -18.56
C VAL A 832 -44.06 13.75 -18.41
N ARG A 833 -44.07 14.38 -17.24
CA ARG A 833 -43.32 15.60 -16.90
C ARG A 833 -42.46 15.38 -15.68
N ILE A 834 -41.25 15.94 -15.67
CA ILE A 834 -40.40 15.99 -14.48
C ILE A 834 -40.64 17.34 -13.82
N LEU A 835 -41.28 17.32 -12.66
CA LEU A 835 -41.33 18.50 -11.80
C LEU A 835 -40.13 18.47 -10.88
N SER A 836 -39.47 19.61 -10.69
CA SER A 836 -38.43 19.72 -9.68
C SER A 836 -38.48 21.02 -8.90
N VAL A 837 -37.95 20.96 -7.69
CA VAL A 837 -37.72 22.11 -6.84
C VAL A 837 -36.22 22.21 -6.59
N VAL A 838 -35.62 23.33 -7.00
CA VAL A 838 -34.18 23.58 -6.90
C VAL A 838 -33.94 24.77 -5.97
N ALA A 839 -33.27 24.56 -4.85
CA ALA A 839 -32.76 25.62 -3.99
C ALA A 839 -31.40 26.14 -4.51
N ASP A 840 -31.19 27.45 -4.46
CA ASP A 840 -30.00 28.13 -5.00
C ASP A 840 -29.57 27.66 -6.41
N PRO A 841 -30.46 27.72 -7.41
CA PRO A 841 -30.18 27.23 -8.77
C PRO A 841 -29.00 27.93 -9.46
N ALA A 842 -28.63 29.14 -9.00
CA ALA A 842 -27.50 29.90 -9.52
C ALA A 842 -26.18 29.64 -8.76
N GLY A 843 -26.19 28.82 -7.70
CA GLY A 843 -25.03 28.47 -6.89
C GLY A 843 -24.39 29.67 -6.18
N LYS A 844 -25.19 30.67 -5.80
CA LYS A 844 -24.72 31.92 -5.17
C LYS A 844 -24.45 31.76 -3.68
N VAL A 845 -25.11 30.80 -3.03
CA VAL A 845 -24.90 30.50 -1.62
C VAL A 845 -23.68 29.58 -1.52
N LYS A 846 -22.77 29.90 -0.59
CA LYS A 846 -21.63 29.05 -0.27
C LYS A 846 -22.07 28.05 0.80
N GLU A 847 -22.30 26.81 0.40
CA GLU A 847 -22.98 25.79 1.21
C GLU A 847 -22.09 24.60 1.55
N LEU A 848 -22.49 23.83 2.57
CA LEU A 848 -21.83 22.59 2.98
C LEU A 848 -22.04 21.47 1.95
N SER A 849 -23.29 21.27 1.50
CA SER A 849 -23.59 20.45 0.33
C SER A 849 -24.36 21.27 -0.70
N LYS A 850 -24.06 21.02 -1.97
CA LYS A 850 -24.89 21.49 -3.10
C LYS A 850 -25.69 20.34 -3.72
N GLN A 851 -25.44 19.11 -3.27
CA GLN A 851 -25.96 17.90 -3.88
C GLN A 851 -27.38 17.59 -3.40
N ASN A 852 -27.77 18.15 -2.24
CA ASN A 852 -29.09 18.03 -1.61
C ASN A 852 -30.03 19.24 -1.89
N ASN A 853 -29.63 20.14 -2.79
CA ASN A 853 -30.41 21.33 -3.19
C ASN A 853 -31.58 21.02 -4.16
N HIS A 854 -31.88 19.75 -4.43
CA HIS A 854 -32.78 19.36 -5.50
C HIS A 854 -33.69 18.21 -5.09
N ALA A 855 -34.99 18.36 -5.33
CA ALA A 855 -35.96 17.28 -5.33
C ALA A 855 -36.69 17.25 -6.67
N GLU A 856 -36.94 16.06 -7.21
CA GLU A 856 -37.72 15.87 -8.44
C GLU A 856 -38.76 14.78 -8.29
N GLN A 857 -39.87 14.91 -9.00
CA GLN A 857 -40.93 13.93 -9.09
C GLN A 857 -41.53 13.92 -10.50
N THR A 858 -41.80 12.72 -11.00
CA THR A 858 -42.47 12.52 -12.29
C THR A 858 -43.99 12.61 -12.12
N VAL A 859 -44.67 13.40 -12.96
CA VAL A 859 -46.14 13.50 -13.02
C VAL A 859 -46.65 13.18 -14.42
N GLN A 860 -47.77 12.47 -14.52
CA GLN A 860 -48.45 12.23 -15.78
C GLN A 860 -49.58 13.26 -15.93
N VAL A 861 -49.43 14.20 -16.88
CA VAL A 861 -50.47 15.17 -17.21
C VAL A 861 -51.32 14.64 -18.36
N ALA A 862 -52.62 14.44 -18.16
CA ALA A 862 -53.50 13.93 -19.22
C ALA A 862 -53.68 14.98 -20.34
N ALA A 863 -53.47 14.56 -21.59
CA ALA A 863 -53.65 15.44 -22.76
C ALA A 863 -55.15 15.70 -23.03
N ASP A 864 -55.47 16.93 -23.40
CA ASP A 864 -56.77 17.33 -23.93
C ASP A 864 -56.70 17.34 -25.46
N TRP A 865 -57.10 16.23 -26.08
CA TRP A 865 -56.98 16.01 -27.52
C TRP A 865 -57.74 17.03 -28.39
N SER A 866 -58.72 17.75 -27.83
CA SER A 866 -59.45 18.81 -28.54
C SER A 866 -58.53 19.98 -28.95
N ARG A 867 -57.37 20.11 -28.30
CA ARG A 867 -56.38 21.17 -28.56
C ARG A 867 -55.52 20.93 -29.80
N TRP A 868 -55.59 19.75 -30.42
CA TRP A 868 -54.81 19.40 -31.62
C TRP A 868 -55.64 19.49 -32.89
N GLN A 869 -55.40 20.56 -33.66
CA GLN A 869 -56.11 20.87 -34.89
C GLN A 869 -55.76 19.93 -36.04
N HIS A 870 -54.51 19.42 -36.05
CA HIS A 870 -53.98 18.62 -37.14
C HIS A 870 -53.64 17.21 -36.69
N ARG A 871 -53.93 16.23 -37.55
CA ARG A 871 -53.66 14.81 -37.30
C ARG A 871 -53.29 14.06 -38.57
N LYS A 872 -52.42 13.06 -38.45
CA LYS A 872 -52.07 12.10 -39.51
C LYS A 872 -51.91 10.71 -38.93
N VAL A 873 -52.39 9.67 -39.60
CA VAL A 873 -52.35 8.30 -39.10
C VAL A 873 -51.21 7.53 -39.76
N LEU A 874 -50.53 6.68 -39.00
CA LEU A 874 -49.56 5.71 -39.51
C LEU A 874 -49.79 4.34 -38.90
N ARG A 875 -49.37 3.31 -39.62
CA ARG A 875 -49.38 1.92 -39.20
C ARG A 875 -47.94 1.41 -39.09
N VAL A 876 -47.61 0.80 -37.96
CA VAL A 876 -46.34 0.10 -37.74
C VAL A 876 -46.58 -1.40 -37.73
N SER A 877 -45.84 -2.14 -38.55
CA SER A 877 -45.87 -3.60 -38.61
C SER A 877 -44.55 -4.20 -38.15
N ALA A 878 -44.61 -5.29 -37.38
CA ALA A 878 -43.45 -5.98 -36.79
C ALA A 878 -42.46 -6.57 -37.82
N ALA A 879 -42.91 -6.79 -39.05
CA ALA A 879 -42.13 -7.32 -40.16
C ALA A 879 -41.52 -8.71 -39.87
N GLY A 880 -42.29 -9.61 -39.25
CA GLY A 880 -41.90 -11.00 -39.01
C GLY A 880 -40.97 -11.20 -37.80
N VAL A 881 -40.71 -10.17 -37.00
CA VAL A 881 -39.88 -10.25 -35.79
C VAL A 881 -40.63 -9.68 -34.60
N ALA A 882 -40.76 -10.47 -33.52
CA ALA A 882 -41.36 -9.99 -32.28
C ALA A 882 -40.50 -8.91 -31.63
N ARG A 883 -41.15 -7.91 -31.01
CA ARG A 883 -40.48 -6.72 -30.47
C ARG A 883 -41.08 -6.33 -29.13
N GLU A 884 -40.27 -5.66 -28.32
CA GLU A 884 -40.67 -5.06 -27.05
C GLU A 884 -40.15 -3.62 -27.05
N ASP A 885 -41.02 -2.65 -26.77
CA ASP A 885 -40.69 -1.22 -26.69
C ASP A 885 -39.86 -0.71 -27.89
N GLU A 886 -40.27 -1.05 -29.12
CA GLU A 886 -39.46 -0.76 -30.31
C GLU A 886 -39.42 0.74 -30.63
N PRO A 887 -38.23 1.35 -30.77
CA PRO A 887 -38.09 2.69 -31.31
C PRO A 887 -38.31 2.69 -32.83
N VAL A 888 -39.17 3.60 -33.28
CA VAL A 888 -39.50 3.85 -34.68
C VAL A 888 -39.02 5.24 -35.07
N VAL A 889 -38.31 5.34 -36.18
CA VAL A 889 -37.81 6.61 -36.74
C VAL A 889 -38.25 6.70 -38.19
N VAL A 890 -39.08 7.68 -38.52
CA VAL A 890 -39.64 7.84 -39.87
C VAL A 890 -39.55 9.29 -40.35
N PRO A 891 -39.39 9.52 -41.67
CA PRO A 891 -39.49 10.86 -42.23
C PRO A 891 -40.85 11.49 -41.92
N PHE A 892 -40.83 12.70 -41.40
CA PHE A 892 -42.02 13.49 -41.09
C PHE A 892 -41.64 14.98 -41.05
N ALA A 893 -41.81 15.66 -42.18
CA ALA A 893 -41.63 17.11 -42.26
C ALA A 893 -42.92 17.81 -41.82
N LEU A 894 -42.81 18.69 -40.83
CA LEU A 894 -43.92 19.55 -40.42
C LEU A 894 -44.13 20.69 -41.44
N PRO A 895 -45.39 21.08 -41.71
CA PRO A 895 -45.67 22.25 -42.53
C PRO A 895 -45.15 23.53 -41.88
N ALA A 896 -44.85 24.54 -42.71
CA ALA A 896 -44.48 25.87 -42.23
C ALA A 896 -45.60 26.44 -41.35
N GLY A 897 -45.24 26.94 -40.15
CA GLY A 897 -46.21 27.44 -39.17
C GLY A 897 -46.64 26.44 -38.09
N ALA A 898 -46.22 25.17 -38.16
CA ALA A 898 -46.47 24.18 -37.09
C ALA A 898 -45.60 24.40 -35.84
N ASP A 899 -46.18 24.24 -34.65
CA ASP A 899 -45.48 24.22 -33.36
C ASP A 899 -44.78 22.87 -33.19
N THR A 900 -43.45 22.84 -33.37
CA THR A 900 -42.63 21.63 -33.23
C THR A 900 -42.71 21.02 -31.83
N ASN A 901 -42.97 21.82 -30.80
CA ASN A 901 -43.10 21.32 -29.43
C ASN A 901 -44.44 20.62 -29.17
N SER A 902 -45.44 20.83 -30.05
CA SER A 902 -46.76 20.24 -29.92
C SER A 902 -46.88 18.83 -30.49
N VAL A 903 -45.83 18.31 -31.14
CA VAL A 903 -45.90 16.99 -31.78
C VAL A 903 -46.12 15.91 -30.74
N ARG A 904 -47.20 15.13 -30.89
CA ARG A 904 -47.52 13.95 -30.07
C ARG A 904 -47.79 12.76 -30.98
N VAL A 905 -47.52 11.58 -30.47
CA VAL A 905 -47.97 10.32 -31.07
C VAL A 905 -48.84 9.61 -30.05
N ALA A 906 -50.01 9.16 -30.46
CA ALA A 906 -50.91 8.37 -29.64
C ALA A 906 -51.26 7.08 -30.36
N GLU A 907 -51.35 5.98 -29.63
CA GLU A 907 -51.97 4.77 -30.17
C GLU A 907 -53.46 5.03 -30.43
N ALA A 908 -53.94 4.58 -31.59
CA ALA A 908 -55.33 4.70 -31.98
C ALA A 908 -56.21 3.71 -31.19
N GLY A 909 -57.32 4.20 -30.63
CA GLY A 909 -58.36 3.35 -30.05
C GLY A 909 -59.16 2.58 -31.11
N PRO A 910 -60.11 1.71 -30.70
CA PRO A 910 -60.97 0.97 -31.62
C PRO A 910 -61.79 1.86 -32.56
N ASP A 911 -62.07 3.11 -32.16
CA ASP A 911 -62.79 4.13 -32.94
C ASP A 911 -61.86 4.96 -33.85
N GLY A 912 -60.56 4.65 -33.91
CA GLY A 912 -59.56 5.34 -34.71
C GLY A 912 -59.08 6.68 -34.12
N LYS A 913 -59.57 7.08 -32.93
CA LYS A 913 -59.16 8.32 -32.26
C LYS A 913 -57.91 8.11 -31.39
N PRO A 914 -57.14 9.17 -31.08
CA PRO A 914 -56.01 9.05 -30.16
C PRO A 914 -56.48 8.61 -28.78
N ALA A 915 -55.97 7.48 -28.29
CA ALA A 915 -56.36 6.91 -26.99
C ALA A 915 -55.25 7.04 -25.94
N LYS A 916 -54.02 6.64 -26.28
CA LYS A 916 -52.90 6.59 -25.33
C LYS A 916 -51.65 7.22 -25.93
N VAL A 917 -51.15 8.31 -25.32
CA VAL A 917 -49.87 8.93 -25.71
C VAL A 917 -48.75 7.90 -25.60
N VAL A 918 -47.85 7.89 -26.58
CA VAL A 918 -46.59 7.12 -26.53
C VAL A 918 -45.39 8.08 -26.54
N PRO A 919 -44.23 7.68 -25.98
CA PRO A 919 -43.02 8.51 -26.04
C PRO A 919 -42.72 8.88 -27.49
N ALA A 920 -42.60 10.17 -27.78
CA ALA A 920 -42.36 10.68 -29.12
C ALA A 920 -41.52 11.96 -29.08
N GLN A 921 -40.72 12.20 -30.12
CA GLN A 921 -39.96 13.42 -30.35
C GLN A 921 -39.78 13.68 -31.84
N LEU A 922 -39.46 14.92 -32.19
CA LEU A 922 -39.13 15.32 -33.54
C LEU A 922 -37.64 15.70 -33.62
N ASP A 923 -36.89 14.96 -34.42
CA ASP A 923 -35.46 15.18 -34.67
C ASP A 923 -35.29 15.80 -36.05
N GLY A 924 -35.46 17.12 -36.14
CA GLY A 924 -35.47 17.83 -37.43
C GLY A 924 -36.68 17.42 -38.27
N ASP A 925 -36.45 16.70 -39.36
CA ASP A 925 -37.46 16.18 -40.29
C ASP A 925 -37.85 14.71 -40.02
N LYS A 926 -37.49 14.16 -38.86
CA LYS A 926 -37.76 12.77 -38.48
C LYS A 926 -38.63 12.69 -37.23
N LEU A 927 -39.77 12.03 -37.34
CA LEU A 927 -40.57 11.63 -36.19
C LEU A 927 -39.97 10.37 -35.58
N CYS A 928 -39.66 10.45 -34.29
CA CYS A 928 -39.16 9.34 -33.49
C CYS A 928 -40.21 9.01 -32.43
N PHE A 929 -40.59 7.74 -32.24
CA PHE A 929 -41.49 7.33 -31.16
C PHE A 929 -41.25 5.88 -30.74
N ILE A 930 -41.71 5.51 -29.54
CA ILE A 930 -41.66 4.13 -29.04
C ILE A 930 -43.01 3.46 -29.30
N VAL A 931 -43.02 2.25 -29.85
CA VAL A 931 -44.17 1.34 -29.84
C VAL A 931 -44.16 0.61 -28.50
N PRO A 932 -45.01 0.97 -27.52
CA PRO A 932 -44.85 0.49 -26.15
C PRO A 932 -45.32 -0.95 -26.00
N GLY A 933 -44.60 -1.75 -25.21
CA GLY A 933 -44.89 -3.14 -24.92
C GLY A 933 -44.67 -4.08 -26.10
N SER A 934 -45.23 -5.28 -25.98
CA SER A 934 -45.04 -6.35 -26.95
C SER A 934 -45.77 -6.11 -28.28
N LEU A 935 -45.05 -6.33 -29.38
CA LEU A 935 -45.59 -6.41 -30.73
C LEU A 935 -45.16 -7.77 -31.32
N SER A 936 -46.11 -8.69 -31.47
CA SER A 936 -45.84 -10.02 -32.05
C SER A 936 -45.42 -9.93 -33.52
N ALA A 937 -44.71 -10.93 -34.01
CA ALA A 937 -44.04 -10.94 -35.32
C ALA A 937 -44.94 -10.55 -36.52
N ASP A 938 -46.23 -10.90 -36.47
CA ASP A 938 -47.20 -10.64 -37.54
C ASP A 938 -48.18 -9.50 -37.22
N ALA A 939 -48.04 -8.84 -36.07
CA ALA A 939 -48.93 -7.77 -35.65
C ALA A 939 -48.61 -6.42 -36.32
N SER A 940 -49.66 -5.61 -36.44
CA SER A 940 -49.54 -4.18 -36.77
C SER A 940 -50.38 -3.33 -35.82
N ARG A 941 -49.90 -2.13 -35.50
CA ARG A 941 -50.58 -1.16 -34.63
C ARG A 941 -50.70 0.18 -35.32
N LYS A 942 -51.81 0.89 -35.08
CA LYS A 942 -52.09 2.21 -35.64
C LYS A 942 -51.78 3.31 -34.63
N PHE A 943 -51.15 4.37 -35.11
CA PHE A 943 -50.78 5.53 -34.32
C PHE A 943 -51.26 6.81 -35.02
N VAL A 944 -51.71 7.76 -34.21
CA VAL A 944 -52.15 9.09 -34.63
C VAL A 944 -51.05 10.08 -34.24
N VAL A 945 -50.44 10.71 -35.24
CA VAL A 945 -49.50 11.82 -35.08
C VAL A 945 -50.31 13.12 -35.05
N LEU A 946 -50.06 13.95 -34.05
CA LEU A 946 -50.83 15.14 -33.74
C LEU A 946 -49.90 16.35 -33.65
N TRP A 947 -50.27 17.50 -34.22
CA TRP A 947 -49.58 18.78 -34.00
C TRP A 947 -50.54 19.98 -34.00
N ARG A 948 -50.03 21.14 -33.60
CA ARG A 948 -50.74 22.44 -33.52
C ARG A 948 -50.00 23.50 -34.34
N ASP A 949 -50.67 24.61 -34.62
CA ASP A 949 -50.05 25.80 -35.21
C ASP A 949 -49.26 26.59 -34.15
N LYS A 950 -48.18 27.28 -34.55
CA LYS A 950 -47.35 28.14 -33.68
C LYS A 950 -48.11 29.28 -33.02
N SER A 951 -49.21 29.72 -33.63
CA SER A 951 -50.09 30.77 -33.09
C SER A 951 -51.03 30.25 -31.98
N ALA A 952 -51.10 28.94 -31.75
CA ALA A 952 -51.92 28.36 -30.69
C ALA A 952 -51.41 28.79 -29.31
N THR A 953 -52.31 29.35 -28.48
CA THR A 953 -52.00 29.78 -27.12
C THR A 953 -52.69 28.85 -26.11
N PRO A 954 -51.97 28.31 -25.10
CA PRO A 954 -50.54 28.48 -24.83
C PRO A 954 -49.66 27.62 -25.75
N VAL A 955 -48.42 28.07 -25.99
CA VAL A 955 -47.38 27.33 -26.73
C VAL A 955 -47.05 26.03 -25.99
N SER A 956 -46.93 24.92 -26.71
CA SER A 956 -46.73 23.61 -26.07
C SER A 956 -45.34 23.55 -25.46
N LEU A 957 -45.24 22.94 -24.28
CA LEU A 957 -43.97 22.42 -23.84
C LEU A 957 -43.57 21.25 -24.74
N PRO A 958 -42.28 21.12 -25.09
CA PRO A 958 -41.78 19.97 -25.85
C PRO A 958 -42.19 18.66 -25.15
N PRO A 959 -42.26 17.51 -25.84
CA PRO A 959 -42.51 16.22 -25.18
C PRO A 959 -41.59 16.03 -23.97
N GLY A 960 -42.16 15.69 -22.80
CA GLY A 960 -41.39 15.57 -21.56
C GLY A 960 -40.59 14.28 -21.51
N GLY A 961 -39.57 14.24 -20.63
CA GLY A 961 -38.62 13.14 -20.49
C GLY A 961 -37.39 13.27 -21.39
N SER A 962 -36.20 13.32 -20.80
CA SER A 962 -34.93 13.25 -21.52
C SER A 962 -34.00 12.30 -20.78
N PHE A 963 -33.26 11.49 -21.53
CA PHE A 963 -32.21 10.66 -20.95
C PHE A 963 -30.97 11.49 -20.61
N TRP A 964 -30.80 12.68 -21.19
CA TRP A 964 -29.63 13.51 -20.97
C TRP A 964 -29.64 14.20 -19.59
N ARG A 965 -28.52 14.12 -18.88
CA ARG A 965 -28.22 14.83 -17.63
C ARG A 965 -26.96 15.67 -17.85
N ALA A 966 -27.17 16.92 -18.25
CA ALA A 966 -26.08 17.82 -18.65
C ALA A 966 -25.01 18.01 -17.56
N GLY A 967 -25.42 18.14 -16.29
CA GLY A 967 -24.50 18.32 -15.16
C GLY A 967 -23.57 17.13 -14.90
N GLN A 968 -23.91 15.94 -15.41
CA GLN A 968 -23.12 14.71 -15.26
C GLN A 968 -22.51 14.24 -16.59
N GLN A 969 -22.77 14.95 -17.70
CA GLN A 969 -22.51 14.46 -19.06
C GLN A 969 -22.97 13.00 -19.26
N ALA A 970 -24.16 12.69 -18.74
CA ALA A 970 -24.66 11.33 -18.64
C ALA A 970 -25.95 11.13 -19.42
N VAL A 971 -26.12 9.93 -19.95
CA VAL A 971 -27.37 9.41 -20.49
C VAL A 971 -27.93 8.40 -19.49
N VAL A 972 -29.04 8.74 -18.85
CA VAL A 972 -29.76 7.88 -17.91
C VAL A 972 -31.02 7.36 -18.62
N ALA A 973 -30.87 6.23 -19.30
CA ALA A 973 -31.96 5.54 -19.98
C ALA A 973 -32.68 4.57 -19.00
N PRO A 974 -33.89 4.09 -19.32
CA PRO A 974 -34.57 3.08 -18.50
C PRO A 974 -33.74 1.83 -18.21
N GLY A 975 -33.00 1.32 -19.20
CA GLY A 975 -32.23 0.06 -19.08
C GLY A 975 -30.76 0.22 -18.70
N TYR A 976 -30.17 1.41 -18.80
CA TYR A 976 -28.75 1.63 -18.52
C TYR A 976 -28.41 3.09 -18.28
N GLU A 977 -27.25 3.31 -17.66
CA GLU A 977 -26.62 4.62 -17.55
C GLU A 977 -25.27 4.61 -18.27
N ALA A 978 -25.02 5.64 -19.07
CA ALA A 978 -23.76 5.87 -19.77
C ALA A 978 -23.22 7.27 -19.44
N ARG A 979 -21.93 7.39 -19.10
CA ARG A 979 -21.29 8.70 -18.84
C ARG A 979 -20.10 8.93 -19.75
N PHE A 980 -19.89 10.20 -20.08
CA PHE A 980 -18.77 10.64 -20.89
C PHE A 980 -17.72 11.37 -20.05
N GLU A 981 -16.45 11.05 -20.28
CA GLU A 981 -15.31 11.82 -19.79
C GLU A 981 -14.32 12.01 -20.93
N ASN A 982 -13.85 13.24 -21.13
CA ASN A 982 -12.94 13.60 -22.22
C ASN A 982 -13.39 13.04 -23.60
N GLY A 983 -14.70 13.09 -23.87
CA GLY A 983 -15.32 12.64 -25.11
C GLY A 983 -15.40 11.12 -25.31
N ALA A 984 -14.86 10.31 -24.40
CA ALA A 984 -15.01 8.85 -24.43
C ALA A 984 -16.11 8.42 -23.44
N LEU A 985 -16.80 7.32 -23.74
CA LEU A 985 -17.72 6.69 -22.79
C LEU A 985 -16.87 5.92 -21.77
N THR A 986 -16.89 6.34 -20.50
CA THR A 986 -16.03 5.79 -19.41
C THR A 986 -16.84 5.13 -18.29
N PHE A 987 -18.16 5.13 -18.41
CA PHE A 987 -19.05 4.46 -17.48
C PHE A 987 -20.20 3.84 -18.27
N LEU A 988 -20.48 2.56 -18.03
CA LEU A 988 -21.68 1.88 -18.54
C LEU A 988 -22.17 0.88 -17.50
N ALA A 989 -23.37 1.10 -16.98
CA ALA A 989 -24.00 0.25 -15.99
C ALA A 989 -25.41 -0.12 -16.42
N ALA A 990 -25.81 -1.37 -16.15
CA ALA A 990 -27.20 -1.77 -16.34
C ALA A 990 -28.08 -1.13 -15.25
N ARG A 991 -29.34 -0.82 -15.61
CA ARG A 991 -30.35 -0.30 -14.69
C ARG A 991 -31.50 -1.29 -14.56
N LYS A 992 -31.98 -1.45 -13.33
CA LYS A 992 -33.15 -2.26 -13.00
C LYS A 992 -34.01 -1.51 -11.99
N ASP A 993 -35.31 -1.42 -12.24
CA ASP A 993 -36.28 -0.78 -11.35
C ASP A 993 -35.87 0.66 -10.94
N GLY A 994 -35.26 1.41 -11.87
CA GLY A 994 -34.81 2.79 -11.65
C GLY A 994 -33.47 2.94 -10.94
N VAL A 995 -32.83 1.85 -10.51
CA VAL A 995 -31.54 1.84 -9.82
C VAL A 995 -30.41 1.53 -10.80
N THR A 996 -29.33 2.32 -10.77
CA THR A 996 -28.08 2.04 -11.52
C THR A 996 -27.24 1.02 -10.76
N GLY A 997 -26.85 -0.06 -11.43
CA GLY A 997 -25.89 -1.04 -10.91
C GLY A 997 -24.45 -0.55 -10.94
N LYS A 998 -23.50 -1.47 -10.78
CA LYS A 998 -22.07 -1.16 -10.98
C LYS A 998 -21.76 -0.96 -12.46
N SER A 999 -20.75 -0.14 -12.76
CA SER A 999 -20.23 -0.05 -14.13
C SER A 999 -19.53 -1.34 -14.49
N PHE A 1000 -20.01 -2.05 -15.51
CA PHE A 1000 -19.34 -3.24 -16.02
C PHE A 1000 -18.30 -2.90 -17.10
N LEU A 1001 -18.35 -1.68 -17.63
CA LEU A 1001 -17.43 -1.18 -18.64
C LEU A 1001 -16.50 -0.11 -18.03
N LYS A 1002 -15.20 -0.23 -18.33
CA LYS A 1002 -14.18 0.78 -18.03
C LYS A 1002 -14.22 1.92 -19.02
N ASN A 1003 -14.24 1.59 -20.32
CA ASN A 1003 -14.35 2.56 -21.39
C ASN A 1003 -14.72 1.92 -22.74
N LEU A 1004 -15.20 2.76 -23.66
CA LEU A 1004 -15.45 2.41 -25.06
C LEU A 1004 -14.65 3.35 -25.98
N ILE A 1005 -13.56 2.83 -26.56
CA ILE A 1005 -12.56 3.66 -27.23
C ILE A 1005 -12.20 3.18 -28.64
N LEU A 1006 -11.59 4.05 -29.44
CA LEU A 1006 -10.76 3.65 -30.57
C LEU A 1006 -9.44 3.12 -29.99
N SER A 1007 -9.05 1.91 -30.38
CA SER A 1007 -7.86 1.24 -29.85
C SER A 1007 -6.92 0.86 -30.99
N SER A 1008 -5.71 1.39 -30.98
CA SER A 1008 -4.69 1.00 -31.96
C SER A 1008 -3.28 1.19 -31.41
N ARG A 1009 -2.27 0.71 -32.15
CA ARG A 1009 -0.86 0.96 -31.81
C ARG A 1009 -0.55 2.47 -31.81
N GLU A 1010 -1.10 3.19 -32.77
CA GLU A 1010 -0.88 4.62 -33.04
C GLU A 1010 -1.59 5.53 -32.03
N THR A 1011 -2.76 5.10 -31.55
CA THR A 1011 -3.63 5.95 -30.72
C THR A 1011 -3.65 5.54 -29.23
N GLY A 1012 -3.19 4.32 -28.93
CA GLY A 1012 -3.19 3.72 -27.60
C GLY A 1012 -4.08 2.48 -27.54
N TRP A 1013 -3.64 1.45 -26.81
CA TRP A 1013 -4.36 0.17 -26.72
C TRP A 1013 -5.46 0.15 -25.67
N ASN A 1014 -5.26 0.85 -24.55
CA ASN A 1014 -6.15 0.82 -23.37
C ASN A 1014 -6.61 2.22 -22.93
N SER A 1015 -6.14 3.26 -23.62
CA SER A 1015 -6.42 4.65 -23.34
C SER A 1015 -6.47 5.42 -24.65
N GLU A 1016 -7.39 6.37 -24.73
CA GLU A 1016 -7.62 7.18 -25.92
C GLU A 1016 -7.27 8.65 -25.59
N GLU A 1017 -5.97 8.93 -25.45
CA GLU A 1017 -5.46 10.26 -25.15
C GLU A 1017 -5.59 11.18 -26.37
N GLY A 1018 -6.09 12.40 -26.14
CA GLY A 1018 -6.32 13.36 -27.20
C GLY A 1018 -7.14 14.55 -26.75
N LYS A 1019 -7.38 15.47 -27.69
CA LYS A 1019 -8.18 16.69 -27.48
C LYS A 1019 -9.57 16.51 -28.08
N VAL A 1020 -10.60 16.71 -27.27
CA VAL A 1020 -11.98 16.82 -27.76
C VAL A 1020 -12.12 18.12 -28.53
N GLU A 1021 -12.39 18.03 -29.82
CA GLU A 1021 -12.63 19.18 -30.68
C GLU A 1021 -14.09 19.62 -30.60
N LYS A 1022 -15.01 18.65 -30.44
CA LYS A 1022 -16.44 18.91 -30.38
C LYS A 1022 -17.16 17.84 -29.55
N PHE A 1023 -18.13 18.29 -28.74
CA PHE A 1023 -19.06 17.45 -28.01
C PHE A 1023 -20.44 18.10 -28.08
N ASP A 1024 -21.26 17.63 -29.02
CA ASP A 1024 -22.60 18.17 -29.25
C ASP A 1024 -23.65 17.17 -28.82
N VAL A 1025 -24.66 17.66 -28.11
CA VAL A 1025 -25.91 16.92 -27.91
C VAL A 1025 -26.89 17.42 -28.96
N GLU A 1026 -27.01 16.68 -30.07
CA GLU A 1026 -27.78 17.10 -31.24
C GLU A 1026 -29.29 17.00 -31.03
N HIS A 1027 -29.72 15.95 -30.33
CA HIS A 1027 -31.12 15.70 -30.03
C HIS A 1027 -31.25 15.18 -28.60
N ILE A 1028 -32.25 15.69 -27.88
CA ILE A 1028 -32.64 15.24 -26.55
C ILE A 1028 -34.14 15.02 -26.55
N GLY A 1029 -34.57 13.92 -25.94
CA GLY A 1029 -35.99 13.62 -25.82
C GLY A 1029 -36.27 12.25 -25.21
N PRO A 1030 -37.57 11.90 -25.12
CA PRO A 1030 -38.02 10.71 -24.40
C PRO A 1030 -37.88 9.40 -25.20
N VAL A 1031 -37.48 9.48 -26.46
CA VAL A 1031 -37.29 8.32 -27.34
C VAL A 1031 -35.80 8.03 -27.49
N ARG A 1032 -35.01 9.07 -27.72
CA ARG A 1032 -33.57 8.96 -27.87
C ARG A 1032 -32.81 10.24 -27.55
N THR A 1033 -31.55 10.07 -27.17
CA THR A 1033 -30.55 11.14 -27.09
C THR A 1033 -29.47 10.89 -28.13
N VAL A 1034 -29.06 11.93 -28.86
CA VAL A 1034 -28.01 11.83 -29.88
C VAL A 1034 -26.83 12.71 -29.50
N VAL A 1035 -25.66 12.09 -29.31
CA VAL A 1035 -24.41 12.77 -28.94
C VAL A 1035 -23.41 12.59 -30.07
N ARG A 1036 -22.84 13.69 -30.57
CA ARG A 1036 -21.74 13.69 -31.53
C ARG A 1036 -20.46 14.11 -30.83
N VAL A 1037 -19.44 13.26 -30.92
CA VAL A 1037 -18.11 13.55 -30.42
C VAL A 1037 -17.14 13.58 -31.59
N ARG A 1038 -16.37 14.65 -31.70
CA ARG A 1038 -15.21 14.76 -32.58
C ARG A 1038 -13.96 14.92 -31.74
N LYS A 1039 -12.98 14.04 -31.93
CA LYS A 1039 -11.78 14.00 -31.11
C LYS A 1039 -10.53 13.76 -31.94
N ALA A 1040 -9.51 14.59 -31.70
CA ALA A 1040 -8.18 14.45 -32.27
C ALA A 1040 -7.29 13.66 -31.31
N LEU A 1041 -6.76 12.54 -31.80
CA LEU A 1041 -5.89 11.61 -31.08
C LEU A 1041 -4.43 11.76 -31.53
N LYS A 1042 -3.55 10.95 -30.94
CA LYS A 1042 -2.15 10.81 -31.36
C LYS A 1042 -2.04 10.42 -32.85
N ASP A 1043 -0.88 10.68 -33.41
CA ASP A 1043 -0.55 10.48 -34.82
C ASP A 1043 -1.49 11.16 -35.81
N GLY A 1044 -2.23 12.21 -35.40
CA GLY A 1044 -3.13 12.96 -36.28
C GLY A 1044 -4.38 12.20 -36.72
N VAL A 1045 -4.73 11.13 -36.00
CA VAL A 1045 -6.01 10.42 -36.18
C VAL A 1045 -7.12 11.26 -35.57
N VAL A 1046 -8.16 11.55 -36.33
CA VAL A 1046 -9.36 12.26 -35.87
C VAL A 1046 -10.55 11.37 -36.15
N TYR A 1047 -11.30 11.03 -35.11
CA TYR A 1047 -12.58 10.36 -35.30
C TYR A 1047 -13.73 11.32 -35.07
N GLU A 1048 -14.84 10.97 -35.69
CA GLU A 1048 -16.17 11.45 -35.32
C GLU A 1048 -17.06 10.26 -35.00
N LYS A 1049 -17.53 10.19 -33.75
CA LYS A 1049 -18.45 9.17 -33.25
C LYS A 1049 -19.79 9.84 -32.98
N ARG A 1050 -20.85 9.31 -33.59
CA ARG A 1050 -22.23 9.72 -33.35
C ARG A 1050 -22.94 8.60 -32.59
N TYR A 1051 -23.23 8.84 -31.32
CA TYR A 1051 -23.94 7.93 -30.45
C TYR A 1051 -25.43 8.25 -30.46
N THR A 1052 -26.28 7.24 -30.68
CA THR A 1052 -27.74 7.35 -30.62
C THR A 1052 -28.27 6.43 -29.52
N PHE A 1053 -28.62 7.01 -28.38
CA PHE A 1053 -29.05 6.31 -27.18
C PHE A 1053 -30.57 6.13 -27.15
N PHE A 1054 -31.03 4.89 -27.08
CA PHE A 1054 -32.43 4.46 -26.92
C PHE A 1054 -32.63 3.85 -25.51
N PRO A 1055 -33.87 3.48 -25.11
CA PRO A 1055 -34.13 2.99 -23.75
C PRO A 1055 -33.33 1.77 -23.29
N GLN A 1056 -33.04 0.83 -24.21
CA GLN A 1056 -32.38 -0.45 -23.91
C GLN A 1056 -31.09 -0.69 -24.73
N ARG A 1057 -30.74 0.25 -25.61
CA ARG A 1057 -29.59 0.12 -26.50
C ARG A 1057 -29.01 1.47 -26.88
N PHE A 1058 -27.79 1.50 -27.38
CA PHE A 1058 -27.30 2.65 -28.13
C PHE A 1058 -26.56 2.20 -29.39
N ASP A 1059 -26.73 2.98 -30.45
CA ASP A 1059 -26.02 2.80 -31.69
C ASP A 1059 -24.82 3.74 -31.73
N VAL A 1060 -23.71 3.29 -32.29
CA VAL A 1060 -22.55 4.15 -32.57
C VAL A 1060 -22.24 4.10 -34.06
N GLU A 1061 -22.25 5.27 -34.69
CA GLU A 1061 -21.78 5.50 -36.05
C GLU A 1061 -20.42 6.19 -36.00
N ILE A 1062 -19.45 5.66 -36.76
CA ILE A 1062 -18.05 6.06 -36.66
C ILE A 1062 -17.51 6.46 -38.03
N SER A 1063 -16.77 7.56 -38.05
CA SER A 1063 -15.88 7.94 -39.14
C SER A 1063 -14.52 8.32 -38.60
N VAL A 1064 -13.48 8.09 -39.38
CA VAL A 1064 -12.09 8.42 -39.08
C VAL A 1064 -11.48 9.13 -40.29
N ASN A 1065 -10.67 10.16 -40.07
CA ASN A 1065 -10.00 10.88 -41.15
C ASN A 1065 -8.97 10.00 -41.90
N LYS A 1066 -8.39 9.00 -41.21
CA LYS A 1066 -7.46 8.02 -41.77
C LYS A 1066 -7.49 6.70 -40.98
N PRO A 1067 -7.05 5.58 -41.57
CA PRO A 1067 -7.03 4.27 -40.89
C PRO A 1067 -6.13 4.26 -39.63
N ALA A 1068 -6.60 3.57 -38.57
CA ALA A 1068 -5.89 3.44 -37.30
C ALA A 1068 -6.28 2.12 -36.57
N GLY A 1069 -5.61 1.00 -36.92
CA GLY A 1069 -5.78 -0.30 -36.25
C GLY A 1069 -7.14 -1.00 -36.38
N TYR A 1070 -8.12 -0.40 -37.05
CA TYR A 1070 -9.43 -1.00 -37.42
C TYR A 1070 -10.36 -1.40 -36.25
N LEU A 1071 -9.95 -1.14 -35.00
CA LEU A 1071 -10.76 -1.30 -33.78
C LEU A 1071 -11.28 0.06 -33.32
N TYR A 1072 -12.26 0.58 -34.06
CA TYR A 1072 -12.75 1.94 -33.83
C TYR A 1072 -13.73 2.07 -32.65
N SER A 1073 -14.21 0.94 -32.12
CA SER A 1073 -15.03 0.85 -30.91
C SER A 1073 -14.73 -0.47 -30.18
N ARG A 1074 -13.83 -0.38 -29.20
CA ARG A 1074 -13.38 -1.49 -28.35
C ARG A 1074 -13.88 -1.26 -26.93
N ALA A 1075 -14.62 -2.24 -26.42
CA ALA A 1075 -15.15 -2.26 -25.06
C ALA A 1075 -14.10 -2.85 -24.12
N HIS A 1076 -13.77 -2.14 -23.03
CA HIS A 1076 -12.90 -2.64 -21.97
C HIS A 1076 -13.74 -2.88 -20.71
N TYR A 1077 -13.60 -4.04 -20.07
CA TYR A 1077 -14.46 -4.48 -18.97
C TYR A 1077 -13.83 -4.22 -17.59
N LEU A 1078 -14.68 -4.14 -16.56
CA LEU A 1078 -14.31 -4.01 -15.13
C LEU A 1078 -14.82 -5.17 -14.26
N GLU A 1079 -15.73 -5.98 -14.79
CA GLU A 1079 -16.45 -7.01 -14.05
C GLU A 1079 -16.30 -8.35 -14.78
N ARG A 1080 -16.32 -9.44 -14.02
CA ARG A 1080 -16.26 -10.80 -14.57
C ARG A 1080 -17.51 -11.10 -15.41
N GLY A 1081 -17.34 -11.76 -16.55
CA GLY A 1081 -18.45 -12.19 -17.40
C GLY A 1081 -18.11 -13.38 -18.30
N THR A 1082 -19.08 -13.84 -19.08
CA THR A 1082 -18.88 -14.89 -20.09
C THR A 1082 -19.06 -14.28 -21.47
N TYR A 1083 -18.02 -14.38 -22.31
CA TYR A 1083 -18.10 -14.01 -23.72
C TYR A 1083 -18.76 -15.12 -24.54
N ALA A 1084 -19.58 -14.72 -25.53
CA ALA A 1084 -20.05 -15.60 -26.59
C ALA A 1084 -20.23 -14.85 -27.93
N ASP A 1085 -20.16 -15.56 -29.05
CA ASP A 1085 -20.45 -15.00 -30.37
C ASP A 1085 -21.39 -15.84 -31.23
N ASN A 1086 -21.75 -15.29 -32.40
CA ASN A 1086 -22.68 -15.92 -33.34
C ASN A 1086 -22.17 -17.20 -34.03
N ARG A 1087 -20.97 -17.69 -33.69
CA ARG A 1087 -20.43 -19.00 -34.12
C ARG A 1087 -20.35 -19.99 -32.95
N GLY A 1088 -20.76 -19.59 -31.75
CA GLY A 1088 -20.72 -20.41 -30.55
C GLY A 1088 -19.35 -20.43 -29.87
N ASN A 1089 -18.41 -19.57 -30.26
CA ASN A 1089 -17.15 -19.45 -29.52
C ASN A 1089 -17.46 -18.80 -28.16
N THR A 1090 -16.84 -19.30 -27.10
CA THR A 1090 -17.02 -18.80 -25.73
C THR A 1090 -15.68 -18.63 -25.03
N ALA A 1091 -15.62 -17.71 -24.08
CA ALA A 1091 -14.47 -17.46 -23.21
C ALA A 1091 -14.95 -16.83 -21.89
N ILE A 1092 -14.11 -16.90 -20.86
CA ILE A 1092 -14.40 -16.25 -19.57
C ILE A 1092 -13.65 -14.92 -19.54
N VAL A 1093 -14.41 -13.85 -19.37
CA VAL A 1093 -13.86 -12.50 -19.23
C VAL A 1093 -13.54 -12.32 -17.74
N ASP A 1094 -12.28 -12.55 -17.34
CA ASP A 1094 -11.84 -12.45 -15.95
C ASP A 1094 -10.44 -11.83 -15.75
N GLY A 1095 -9.83 -11.31 -16.80
CA GLY A 1095 -8.51 -10.69 -16.78
C GLY A 1095 -7.36 -11.69 -16.93
N HIS A 1096 -7.64 -12.97 -17.18
CA HIS A 1096 -6.65 -14.04 -17.28
C HIS A 1096 -6.73 -14.88 -18.57
N GLY A 1097 -6.05 -14.44 -19.62
CA GLY A 1097 -5.84 -15.25 -20.82
C GLY A 1097 -5.53 -14.43 -22.07
N ASP A 1098 -4.45 -14.77 -22.77
CA ASP A 1098 -4.15 -14.15 -24.07
C ASP A 1098 -5.05 -14.77 -25.15
N ALA A 1099 -5.98 -13.96 -25.67
CA ALA A 1099 -6.93 -14.28 -26.75
C ALA A 1099 -7.90 -15.47 -26.52
N GLU A 1100 -7.61 -16.34 -25.54
CA GLU A 1100 -8.37 -17.52 -25.10
C GLU A 1100 -8.92 -18.39 -26.24
N ASN A 1101 -8.16 -18.46 -27.33
CA ASN A 1101 -8.52 -19.22 -28.52
C ASN A 1101 -9.82 -18.77 -29.21
N VAL A 1102 -10.27 -17.54 -28.97
CA VAL A 1102 -11.46 -16.93 -29.58
C VAL A 1102 -11.09 -15.94 -30.68
N TYR A 1103 -10.01 -15.18 -30.49
CA TYR A 1103 -9.55 -14.15 -31.42
C TYR A 1103 -9.43 -14.68 -32.85
N GLY A 1104 -10.08 -14.02 -33.81
CA GLY A 1104 -10.00 -14.37 -35.23
C GLY A 1104 -10.75 -15.63 -35.67
N ARG A 1105 -11.37 -16.40 -34.76
CA ARG A 1105 -12.11 -17.64 -35.13
C ARG A 1105 -13.47 -17.39 -35.77
N ASN A 1106 -14.06 -16.22 -35.52
CA ASN A 1106 -15.33 -15.83 -36.12
C ASN A 1106 -15.09 -14.90 -37.31
N ALA A 1107 -14.98 -15.48 -38.50
CA ALA A 1107 -14.95 -14.73 -39.75
C ALA A 1107 -16.36 -14.17 -40.05
N LYS A 1108 -16.44 -12.86 -40.29
CA LYS A 1108 -17.70 -12.13 -40.54
C LYS A 1108 -18.70 -12.22 -39.38
N PRO A 1109 -18.33 -11.74 -38.18
CA PRO A 1109 -19.20 -11.82 -37.02
C PRO A 1109 -20.44 -10.92 -37.20
N LYS A 1110 -21.58 -11.41 -36.71
CA LYS A 1110 -22.84 -10.65 -36.66
C LYS A 1110 -23.05 -9.98 -35.31
N TRP A 1111 -22.62 -10.64 -34.24
CA TRP A 1111 -22.72 -10.14 -32.88
C TRP A 1111 -21.71 -10.85 -31.97
N TYR A 1112 -21.35 -10.18 -30.88
CA TYR A 1112 -20.79 -10.81 -29.68
C TYR A 1112 -21.59 -10.37 -28.45
N ALA A 1113 -21.48 -11.11 -27.35
CA ALA A 1113 -22.11 -10.79 -26.09
C ALA A 1113 -21.16 -11.06 -24.92
N VAL A 1114 -21.31 -10.30 -23.85
CA VAL A 1114 -20.71 -10.58 -22.54
C VAL A 1114 -21.81 -10.52 -21.50
N PHE A 1115 -21.93 -11.57 -20.67
CA PHE A 1115 -23.04 -11.69 -19.73
C PHE A 1115 -22.62 -12.29 -18.38
N ALA A 1116 -23.34 -11.85 -17.35
CA ALA A 1116 -23.28 -12.26 -15.96
C ALA A 1116 -24.71 -12.26 -15.35
N PRO A 1117 -24.92 -12.79 -14.13
CA PRO A 1117 -26.24 -12.84 -13.50
C PRO A 1117 -26.90 -11.47 -13.26
N ASP A 1118 -26.12 -10.41 -13.10
CA ASP A 1118 -26.55 -9.06 -12.69
C ASP A 1118 -26.24 -7.95 -13.72
N TRP A 1119 -25.54 -8.29 -14.81
CA TRP A 1119 -25.38 -7.42 -15.98
C TRP A 1119 -25.13 -8.25 -17.24
N ALA A 1120 -25.58 -7.77 -18.39
CA ALA A 1120 -25.25 -8.37 -19.67
C ALA A 1120 -25.36 -7.35 -20.80
N HIS A 1121 -24.59 -7.54 -21.86
CA HIS A 1121 -24.81 -6.80 -23.08
C HIS A 1121 -24.48 -7.62 -24.33
N SER A 1122 -25.09 -7.25 -25.45
CA SER A 1122 -24.70 -7.69 -26.79
C SER A 1122 -24.15 -6.50 -27.58
N CYS A 1123 -23.23 -6.75 -28.50
CA CYS A 1123 -22.77 -5.79 -29.50
C CYS A 1123 -23.04 -6.38 -30.89
N VAL A 1124 -23.94 -5.75 -31.64
CA VAL A 1124 -24.38 -6.20 -32.96
C VAL A 1124 -23.70 -5.37 -34.05
N ALA A 1125 -23.09 -6.04 -35.02
CA ALA A 1125 -22.49 -5.40 -36.19
C ALA A 1125 -23.60 -5.00 -37.17
N LEU A 1126 -23.87 -3.69 -37.29
CA LEU A 1126 -24.86 -3.17 -38.26
C LEU A 1126 -24.24 -2.95 -39.64
N THR A 1127 -22.92 -2.77 -39.68
CA THR A 1127 -22.10 -2.90 -40.90
C THR A 1127 -21.22 -4.14 -40.80
N SER A 1128 -20.88 -4.75 -41.94
CA SER A 1128 -20.05 -5.96 -41.98
C SER A 1128 -18.70 -5.77 -41.29
N ALA A 1129 -18.38 -6.66 -40.35
CA ALA A 1129 -17.07 -6.77 -39.73
C ALA A 1129 -16.27 -7.94 -40.34
N GLU A 1130 -14.94 -7.89 -40.26
CA GLU A 1130 -14.06 -8.94 -40.78
C GLU A 1130 -13.84 -10.05 -39.73
N SER A 1131 -13.64 -9.67 -38.47
CA SER A 1131 -13.44 -10.58 -37.33
C SER A 1131 -13.77 -9.92 -35.98
N VAL A 1132 -13.74 -10.71 -34.90
CA VAL A 1132 -13.76 -10.21 -33.52
C VAL A 1132 -12.35 -10.20 -32.95
N ALA A 1133 -11.97 -9.07 -32.35
CA ALA A 1133 -10.83 -8.98 -31.45
C ALA A 1133 -11.28 -9.28 -30.02
N TYR A 1134 -10.56 -10.18 -29.37
CA TYR A 1134 -10.71 -10.56 -27.98
C TYR A 1134 -9.34 -10.55 -27.32
N TRP A 1135 -9.22 -9.91 -26.16
CA TRP A 1135 -8.00 -9.92 -25.36
C TRP A 1135 -8.33 -9.78 -23.88
N ASP A 1136 -7.90 -10.73 -23.06
CA ASP A 1136 -8.21 -10.79 -21.64
C ASP A 1136 -6.96 -10.94 -20.76
N ALA A 1137 -5.95 -10.10 -21.00
CA ALA A 1137 -4.71 -10.09 -20.24
C ALA A 1137 -4.16 -8.67 -20.04
N GLY A 1138 -3.26 -8.49 -19.05
CA GLY A 1138 -2.51 -7.24 -18.85
C GLY A 1138 -3.17 -6.20 -17.94
N GLY A 1139 -3.96 -6.63 -16.95
CA GLY A 1139 -4.55 -5.74 -15.92
C GLY A 1139 -5.85 -5.03 -16.32
N SER A 1140 -6.38 -5.32 -17.51
CA SER A 1140 -7.78 -5.05 -17.89
C SER A 1140 -8.59 -6.35 -17.79
N TRP A 1141 -9.78 -6.31 -17.18
CA TRP A 1141 -10.70 -7.46 -17.04
C TRP A 1141 -11.32 -7.92 -18.38
N GLY A 1142 -10.65 -7.71 -19.50
CA GLY A 1142 -11.13 -8.05 -20.85
C GLY A 1142 -11.26 -6.85 -21.78
N SER A 1143 -11.04 -7.06 -23.08
CA SER A 1143 -11.21 -6.04 -24.11
C SER A 1143 -11.64 -6.64 -25.46
N ILE A 1144 -12.78 -6.19 -25.96
CA ILE A 1144 -13.49 -6.85 -27.06
C ILE A 1144 -14.01 -5.83 -28.07
N GLY A 1145 -13.88 -6.13 -29.37
CA GLY A 1145 -14.35 -5.25 -30.44
C GLY A 1145 -14.38 -5.93 -31.79
N PHE A 1146 -15.01 -5.30 -32.79
CA PHE A 1146 -15.00 -5.77 -34.17
C PHE A 1146 -13.84 -5.17 -34.95
N HIS A 1147 -13.12 -6.00 -35.71
CA HIS A 1147 -12.25 -5.50 -36.78
C HIS A 1147 -13.10 -5.08 -37.97
N THR A 1148 -13.06 -3.79 -38.29
CA THR A 1148 -13.69 -3.25 -39.51
C THR A 1148 -12.80 -3.48 -40.72
N ASN A 1149 -13.36 -3.35 -41.93
CA ASN A 1149 -12.56 -3.41 -43.15
C ASN A 1149 -11.50 -2.29 -43.17
N ALA A 1150 -10.27 -2.64 -43.56
CA ALA A 1150 -9.12 -1.73 -43.51
C ALA A 1150 -9.26 -0.47 -44.37
N ARG A 1151 -10.08 -0.50 -45.42
CA ARG A 1151 -10.35 0.64 -46.30
C ARG A 1151 -11.58 1.45 -45.90
N GLN A 1152 -12.36 0.98 -44.92
CA GLN A 1152 -13.57 1.66 -44.48
C GLN A 1152 -13.23 2.72 -43.43
N SER A 1153 -13.39 3.99 -43.80
CA SER A 1153 -13.14 5.15 -42.94
C SER A 1153 -14.41 5.86 -42.50
N SER A 1154 -15.59 5.46 -42.99
CA SER A 1154 -16.88 6.07 -42.66
C SER A 1154 -18.02 5.07 -42.72
N GLY A 1155 -19.15 5.42 -42.10
CA GLY A 1155 -20.37 4.61 -42.11
C GLY A 1155 -20.22 3.30 -41.33
N ILE A 1156 -19.23 3.18 -40.45
CA ILE A 1156 -19.06 2.04 -39.56
C ILE A 1156 -20.13 2.12 -38.48
N ARG A 1157 -20.97 1.09 -38.36
CA ARG A 1157 -22.11 1.11 -37.42
C ARG A 1157 -22.19 -0.17 -36.60
N MET A 1158 -22.43 -0.01 -35.32
CA MET A 1158 -22.70 -1.10 -34.39
C MET A 1158 -23.69 -0.65 -33.31
N SER A 1159 -24.35 -1.61 -32.67
CA SER A 1159 -25.35 -1.35 -31.62
C SER A 1159 -25.02 -2.16 -30.37
N TYR A 1160 -25.03 -1.50 -29.22
CA TYR A 1160 -24.85 -2.12 -27.91
C TYR A 1160 -26.22 -2.22 -27.23
N VAL A 1161 -26.67 -3.43 -26.92
CA VAL A 1161 -27.94 -3.67 -26.20
C VAL A 1161 -27.62 -4.12 -24.77
N ILE A 1162 -28.18 -3.45 -23.77
CA ILE A 1162 -27.85 -3.64 -22.35
C ILE A 1162 -29.01 -4.31 -21.63
N ARG A 1163 -28.71 -5.22 -20.70
CA ARG A 1163 -29.66 -5.97 -19.88
C ARG A 1163 -29.17 -6.04 -18.42
N PRO A 1164 -30.08 -6.15 -17.45
CA PRO A 1164 -29.73 -6.26 -16.02
C PRO A 1164 -29.21 -7.66 -15.62
N GLY A 1165 -28.74 -8.47 -16.58
CA GLY A 1165 -28.27 -9.84 -16.37
C GLY A 1165 -28.80 -10.82 -17.41
N ALA A 1166 -28.05 -11.91 -17.64
CA ALA A 1166 -28.48 -13.03 -18.48
C ALA A 1166 -27.77 -14.33 -18.06
N LYS A 1167 -28.39 -15.47 -18.35
CA LYS A 1167 -27.82 -16.81 -18.08
C LYS A 1167 -27.05 -17.40 -19.25
N ASP A 1168 -27.37 -16.97 -20.47
CA ASP A 1168 -26.78 -17.41 -21.71
C ASP A 1168 -26.85 -16.29 -22.77
N ALA A 1169 -26.23 -16.50 -23.92
CA ALA A 1169 -26.15 -15.51 -25.00
C ALA A 1169 -27.32 -15.54 -26.00
N GLY A 1170 -28.38 -16.31 -25.76
CA GLY A 1170 -29.54 -16.42 -26.66
C GLY A 1170 -30.17 -15.08 -26.99
N PHE A 1171 -30.15 -14.14 -26.04
CA PHE A 1171 -30.64 -12.78 -26.22
C PHE A 1171 -29.91 -12.00 -27.33
N ALA A 1172 -28.63 -12.28 -27.57
CA ALA A 1172 -27.83 -11.57 -28.56
C ALA A 1172 -28.20 -11.95 -30.00
N ALA A 1173 -28.62 -13.20 -30.22
CA ALA A 1173 -29.16 -13.65 -31.50
C ALA A 1173 -30.52 -13.00 -31.81
N GLU A 1174 -31.35 -12.81 -30.79
CA GLU A 1174 -32.61 -12.07 -30.90
C GLU A 1174 -32.37 -10.59 -31.20
N ASP A 1175 -31.45 -9.96 -30.45
CA ASP A 1175 -31.05 -8.57 -30.68
C ASP A 1175 -30.55 -8.34 -32.11
N SER A 1176 -29.71 -9.24 -32.63
CA SER A 1176 -29.21 -9.17 -34.00
C SER A 1176 -30.32 -9.29 -35.05
N ARG A 1177 -31.26 -10.25 -34.90
CA ARG A 1177 -32.42 -10.37 -35.79
C ARG A 1177 -33.27 -9.10 -35.78
N ARG A 1178 -33.61 -8.60 -34.58
CA ARG A 1178 -34.42 -7.39 -34.38
C ARG A 1178 -33.80 -6.15 -35.02
N LEU A 1179 -32.48 -5.99 -34.89
CA LEU A 1179 -31.75 -4.81 -35.39
C LEU A 1179 -31.49 -4.83 -36.89
N THR A 1180 -31.39 -6.01 -37.49
CA THR A 1180 -31.14 -6.17 -38.94
C THR A 1180 -32.40 -6.26 -39.79
N ALA A 1181 -33.56 -6.46 -39.17
CA ALA A 1181 -34.87 -6.40 -39.81
C ALA A 1181 -35.67 -5.22 -39.21
N PRO A 1182 -35.69 -4.03 -39.82
CA PRO A 1182 -36.45 -2.89 -39.29
C PRO A 1182 -37.96 -3.10 -39.39
N VAL A 1183 -38.74 -2.39 -38.58
CA VAL A 1183 -40.20 -2.34 -38.73
C VAL A 1183 -40.60 -1.71 -40.07
N THR A 1184 -41.78 -2.08 -40.58
CA THR A 1184 -42.38 -1.41 -41.74
C THR A 1184 -43.37 -0.36 -41.26
N VAL A 1185 -43.28 0.86 -41.80
CA VAL A 1185 -44.22 1.95 -41.51
C VAL A 1185 -44.93 2.38 -42.78
N ALA A 1186 -46.26 2.44 -42.73
CA ALA A 1186 -47.12 2.96 -43.78
C ALA A 1186 -47.94 4.15 -43.24
N TRP A 1187 -48.01 5.24 -44.00
CA TRP A 1187 -48.89 6.35 -43.69
C TRP A 1187 -50.27 6.06 -44.29
N ASP A 1188 -51.32 6.19 -43.47
CA ASP A 1188 -52.72 6.04 -43.90
C ASP A 1188 -53.22 7.37 -44.51
#